data_AF-B0NQN6-F1
#
_entry.id   AF-B0NQN6-F1
#
_cell.length_a   1.000
_cell.length_b   1.000
_cell.length_c   1.000
_cell.angle_alpha   90.00
_cell.angle_beta   90.00
_cell.angle_gamma   90.00
#
_symmetry.space_group_name_H-M   'P 1'
#
loop_
_entity.id
_entity.type
_entity.pdbx_description
1 polymer ?
#
loop_
_entity_poly.entity_id
_entity_poly.type
_entity_poly.pdbx_seq_one_letter_code
_entity_poly.pdbx_strand_id
1 'polypeptide(L)'
;MTMKKTFFSVLMLLGCYTQSNAQEYYEKHLEFPPQATVEEKIDMASRLVPTPQQLEWQQMELTAFLHFGINTFTGREWGDGKEDPALFNPTGLDCEQWVRALKEGGFKMAVITAKHHDGFCLWPTKTTRHSVVSSPWKNGKGDVVRELRNACKKYGLKFGIYLSPWDRNAECYGQGDAYNRFFIEQLTELLTNYGEVHEVWFDGANGEGPNGKKQIYDWEAIERTIRRLQPKAVTAVMGDDVRWVGNEKGIGRKTEWSATVLTPGIYSRAIGQNKELGVFGKSKDLGSRDIVARAKELFWFPSEVDVSIRPGWFYHSKEDSHVKSLAHLADIYFKSVGYNSVLLLNIPPDKSGLIHENDCRRLKEFSTYLKNTFEKDYLKRGRTRWEALSGTSKEYMVRKDALVNTFMIQEDITKGQRVESFLLEGYWDGNWRTLAEGTTVGYKRLVRFTECQPEKIRLTIRSARNAAHILRTGLFYARPLTDNSAKVQLGNVPVSQWRLSGTDETMRKAFDKNVQTVWRTEGLKTFTVDLGRDAEITGFSYTPAQDDNLAGTIYKYRFEVSMDGSHWKTCATSGEFSNIMHNPVTCFVHFEQSYRGRFFRLVPLAEISGKPCTSIAEIGIFAVALPAKDDESAVYPVPGAPLTLKVGDAHPSVDGWSFFTAHEFLERDTRNGLPLGFIEHRGKHMSRDARVDNSRCSEVKNGVLQIRSIEEADSVDNRFGKRVKFSHGCYRTALPGSSEEWCNFTENMRIEVRFKRNAYEGFNDALWFMGNNNLPWPANGEIDLLENPKRKLNNRAHFTLHSENHYAGVIGGAGSVTSSIEIRDMSKWNIYWLEWYPDRIVGGVNGATYFEHKRGENGNTDWPWSDPKGFFMIFSTGISTNPKAWAGAVKPELWDNSAMPCMYIDWIRVYVNKQYKGAAAPAVKYY
;
A
#
# COMPACT_ATOMS: atom_id res chain seq x y z
N MET A 1 -36.98 -107.82 22.56
CA MET A 1 -35.63 -107.43 22.10
C MET A 1 -35.89 -106.48 20.92
N THR A 2 -35.56 -105.18 20.85
CA THR A 2 -34.38 -104.41 21.31
C THR A 2 -34.62 -102.89 21.02
N MET A 3 -33.95 -101.96 21.74
CA MET A 3 -33.72 -100.51 21.44
C MET A 3 -34.88 -99.46 21.54
N LYS A 4 -34.56 -98.21 21.88
CA LYS A 4 -34.91 -97.50 23.13
C LYS A 4 -35.27 -96.00 22.85
N LYS A 5 -36.12 -95.37 23.70
CA LYS A 5 -36.76 -94.01 23.66
C LYS A 5 -35.76 -92.82 23.63
N THR A 6 -36.03 -91.61 23.06
CA THR A 6 -36.87 -90.45 23.53
C THR A 6 -36.74 -89.20 22.58
N PHE A 7 -37.79 -88.37 22.28
CA PHE A 7 -37.82 -86.89 21.89
C PHE A 7 -39.21 -86.38 21.33
N PHE A 8 -39.63 -85.07 21.43
CA PHE A 8 -40.58 -84.29 20.53
C PHE A 8 -41.00 -82.80 20.94
N SER A 9 -41.17 -81.81 20.00
CA SER A 9 -41.85 -80.44 20.09
C SER A 9 -42.00 -79.67 18.72
N VAL A 10 -43.16 -79.02 18.36
CA VAL A 10 -43.51 -78.41 17.00
C VAL A 10 -44.72 -77.36 16.92
N LEU A 11 -44.64 -76.33 16.01
CA LEU A 11 -45.57 -75.39 15.21
C LEU A 11 -46.77 -74.57 15.83
N MET A 12 -47.24 -73.36 15.37
CA MET A 12 -47.47 -72.71 14.02
C MET A 12 -47.56 -71.14 14.02
N LEU A 13 -47.35 -70.49 12.86
CA LEU A 13 -47.16 -69.04 12.55
C LEU A 13 -48.28 -68.38 11.71
N LEU A 14 -48.70 -67.13 12.01
CA LEU A 14 -49.19 -66.04 11.11
C LEU A 14 -49.68 -64.81 11.93
N GLY A 15 -49.25 -63.57 11.59
CA GLY A 15 -49.87 -62.32 12.08
C GLY A 15 -48.90 -61.14 12.26
N CYS A 16 -49.04 -60.13 11.40
CA CYS A 16 -48.19 -58.94 11.29
C CYS A 16 -48.08 -58.11 12.58
N TYR A 17 -46.86 -57.67 12.91
CA TYR A 17 -46.62 -56.36 13.54
C TYR A 17 -45.40 -55.73 12.88
N THR A 18 -45.65 -54.65 12.14
CA THR A 18 -44.65 -53.71 11.65
C THR A 18 -44.11 -52.90 12.83
N GLN A 19 -42.90 -53.21 13.30
CA GLN A 19 -42.08 -52.24 14.02
C GLN A 19 -41.21 -51.52 12.98
N SER A 20 -41.58 -50.30 12.64
CA SER A 20 -40.69 -49.37 11.95
C SER A 20 -39.52 -49.05 12.89
N ASN A 21 -38.34 -49.60 12.64
CA ASN A 21 -37.11 -49.11 13.29
C ASN A 21 -36.91 -47.65 12.86
N ALA A 22 -37.16 -46.71 13.78
CA ALA A 22 -36.83 -45.31 13.56
C ALA A 22 -35.31 -45.18 13.37
N GLN A 23 -34.87 -44.57 12.27
CA GLN A 23 -33.46 -44.33 12.00
C GLN A 23 -32.91 -43.30 13.02
N GLU A 24 -31.91 -43.68 13.80
CA GLU A 24 -31.27 -42.82 14.80
C GLU A 24 -30.32 -41.82 14.14
N TYR A 25 -30.45 -40.53 14.47
CA TYR A 25 -29.59 -39.43 14.02
C TYR A 25 -28.79 -38.86 15.19
N TYR A 26 -27.56 -38.40 14.92
CA TYR A 26 -26.70 -37.77 15.91
C TYR A 26 -26.74 -36.26 15.71
N GLU A 27 -27.33 -35.51 16.64
CA GLU A 27 -27.39 -34.05 16.52
C GLU A 27 -26.08 -33.41 17.00
N LYS A 28 -25.48 -32.55 16.17
CA LYS A 28 -24.27 -31.75 16.44
C LYS A 28 -22.97 -32.50 16.68
N HIS A 29 -22.98 -33.60 17.43
CA HIS A 29 -21.79 -34.32 17.85
C HIS A 29 -22.04 -35.83 17.84
N LEU A 30 -21.01 -36.57 17.46
CA LEU A 30 -21.00 -38.02 17.33
C LEU A 30 -19.67 -38.55 17.87
N GLU A 31 -19.71 -39.44 18.85
CA GLU A 31 -18.55 -40.22 19.29
C GLU A 31 -18.60 -41.62 18.66
N PHE A 32 -17.46 -42.09 18.14
CA PHE A 32 -17.37 -43.43 17.58
C PHE A 32 -17.03 -44.44 18.67
N PRO A 33 -17.66 -45.63 18.67
CA PRO A 33 -17.24 -46.74 19.52
C PRO A 33 -15.75 -47.07 19.30
N PRO A 34 -14.97 -47.41 20.35
CA PRO A 34 -13.53 -47.65 20.25
C PRO A 34 -13.11 -48.72 19.23
N GLN A 35 -13.98 -49.69 18.94
CA GLN A 35 -13.75 -50.78 17.98
C GLN A 35 -14.56 -50.66 16.68
N ALA A 36 -15.16 -49.48 16.41
CA ALA A 36 -15.94 -49.27 15.19
C ALA A 36 -15.07 -49.41 13.94
N THR A 37 -15.53 -50.25 13.01
CA THR A 37 -14.98 -50.38 11.66
C THR A 37 -15.12 -49.08 10.87
N VAL A 38 -14.38 -48.96 9.76
CA VAL A 38 -14.47 -47.77 8.90
C VAL A 38 -15.89 -47.64 8.35
N GLU A 39 -16.51 -48.74 7.94
CA GLU A 39 -17.86 -48.78 7.39
C GLU A 39 -18.90 -48.33 8.43
N GLU A 40 -18.79 -48.77 9.69
CA GLU A 40 -19.65 -48.30 10.79
C GLU A 40 -19.45 -46.81 11.04
N LYS A 41 -18.21 -46.31 11.07
CA LYS A 41 -17.95 -44.87 11.24
C LYS A 41 -18.55 -44.04 10.10
N ILE A 42 -18.44 -44.51 8.86
CA ILE A 42 -19.03 -43.83 7.70
C ILE A 42 -20.57 -43.85 7.74
N ASP A 43 -21.17 -44.96 8.18
CA ASP A 43 -22.61 -45.04 8.38
C ASP A 43 -23.08 -44.06 9.46
N MET A 44 -22.43 -44.04 10.63
CA MET A 44 -22.77 -43.10 11.70
C MET A 44 -22.56 -41.65 11.25
N ALA A 45 -21.46 -41.35 10.55
CA ALA A 45 -21.18 -40.03 9.99
C ALA A 45 -22.25 -39.57 8.98
N SER A 46 -22.88 -40.50 8.24
CA SER A 46 -23.97 -40.19 7.31
C SER A 46 -25.26 -39.74 8.01
N ARG A 47 -25.36 -39.98 9.33
CA ARG A 47 -26.50 -39.70 10.21
C ARG A 47 -26.22 -38.57 11.22
N LEU A 48 -25.06 -37.93 11.14
CA LEU A 48 -24.74 -36.71 11.88
C LEU A 48 -25.47 -35.51 11.24
N VAL A 49 -26.22 -34.75 12.04
CA VAL A 49 -27.16 -33.70 11.58
C VAL A 49 -26.95 -32.37 12.30
N PRO A 50 -27.33 -31.23 11.69
CA PRO A 50 -27.33 -29.92 12.35
C PRO A 50 -28.34 -29.87 13.49
N THR A 51 -28.08 -29.03 14.48
CA THR A 51 -29.14 -28.52 15.36
C THR A 51 -30.14 -27.66 14.57
N PRO A 52 -31.36 -27.43 15.09
CA PRO A 52 -32.30 -26.48 14.49
C PRO A 52 -31.70 -25.07 14.26
N GLN A 53 -30.84 -24.62 15.17
CA GLN A 53 -30.16 -23.33 15.11
C GLN A 53 -29.13 -23.29 13.97
N GLN A 54 -28.31 -24.33 13.83
CA GLN A 54 -27.35 -24.45 12.73
C GLN A 54 -28.06 -24.55 11.37
N LEU A 55 -29.21 -25.24 11.32
CA LEU A 55 -30.03 -25.31 10.10
C LEU A 55 -30.61 -23.94 9.73
N GLU A 56 -31.20 -23.22 10.68
CA GLU A 56 -31.73 -21.87 10.46
C GLU A 56 -30.62 -20.90 10.04
N TRP A 57 -29.44 -21.01 10.66
CA TRP A 57 -28.26 -20.23 10.28
C TRP A 57 -27.82 -20.53 8.84
N GLN A 58 -27.71 -21.80 8.47
CA GLN A 58 -27.31 -22.19 7.11
C GLN A 58 -28.29 -21.68 6.05
N GLN A 59 -29.59 -21.60 6.38
CA GLN A 59 -30.64 -21.07 5.52
C GLN A 59 -30.54 -19.55 5.28
N MET A 60 -29.78 -18.82 6.09
CA MET A 60 -29.56 -17.39 5.86
C MET A 60 -28.74 -17.15 4.60
N GLU A 61 -27.79 -18.03 4.29
CA GLU A 61 -26.85 -18.00 3.16
C GLU A 61 -25.93 -16.77 3.10
N LEU A 62 -26.49 -15.57 3.21
CA LEU A 62 -25.82 -14.29 3.06
C LEU A 62 -26.11 -13.40 4.28
N THR A 63 -25.07 -13.18 5.08
CA THR A 63 -25.07 -12.37 6.31
C THR A 63 -24.07 -11.22 6.17
N ALA A 64 -24.32 -10.13 6.89
CA ALA A 64 -23.52 -8.91 6.80
C ALA A 64 -22.72 -8.72 8.09
N PHE A 65 -21.47 -8.32 7.95
CA PHE A 65 -20.64 -7.89 9.06
C PHE A 65 -20.43 -6.38 9.01
N LEU A 66 -20.39 -5.75 10.17
CA LEU A 66 -20.27 -4.30 10.31
C LEU A 66 -19.09 -4.01 11.26
N HIS A 67 -17.90 -3.84 10.70
CA HIS A 67 -16.76 -3.27 11.42
C HIS A 67 -16.95 -1.76 11.53
N PHE A 68 -17.26 -1.29 12.75
CA PHE A 68 -17.42 0.11 13.07
C PHE A 68 -16.95 0.34 14.51
N GLY A 69 -16.28 1.45 14.77
CA GLY A 69 -15.71 1.71 16.09
C GLY A 69 -14.58 2.71 16.02
N ILE A 70 -13.79 2.80 17.09
CA ILE A 70 -12.75 3.82 17.22
C ILE A 70 -11.71 3.74 16.09
N ASN A 71 -11.45 2.54 15.58
CA ASN A 71 -10.57 2.28 14.43
C ASN A 71 -11.01 2.97 13.14
N THR A 72 -12.33 3.19 12.97
CA THR A 72 -12.87 3.99 11.85
C THR A 72 -12.34 5.42 11.87
N PHE A 73 -12.12 5.98 13.06
CA PHE A 73 -11.69 7.37 13.22
C PHE A 73 -10.17 7.52 13.17
N THR A 74 -9.43 6.50 13.64
CA THR A 74 -7.97 6.46 13.59
C THR A 74 -7.40 6.00 12.25
N GLY A 75 -8.21 5.36 11.40
CA GLY A 75 -7.74 4.79 10.12
C GLY A 75 -6.86 3.55 10.31
N ARG A 76 -7.07 2.80 11.40
CA ARG A 76 -6.37 1.55 11.71
C ARG A 76 -7.28 0.36 11.40
N GLU A 77 -6.69 -0.78 11.06
CA GLU A 77 -7.42 -2.05 11.06
C GLU A 77 -7.54 -2.59 12.49
N TRP A 78 -6.44 -2.58 13.23
CA TRP A 78 -6.38 -2.97 14.64
C TRP A 78 -5.91 -1.77 15.48
N GLY A 79 -6.77 -1.27 16.37
CA GLY A 79 -6.37 -0.32 17.40
C GLY A 79 -5.49 -0.98 18.47
N ASP A 80 -4.77 -0.14 19.23
CA ASP A 80 -3.80 -0.56 20.24
C ASP A 80 -4.36 -0.56 21.68
N GLY A 81 -5.61 -0.11 21.86
CA GLY A 81 -6.30 -0.03 23.13
C GLY A 81 -6.03 1.24 23.92
N LYS A 82 -5.28 2.19 23.35
CA LYS A 82 -4.96 3.50 23.95
C LYS A 82 -5.65 4.65 23.23
N GLU A 83 -6.48 4.34 22.24
CA GLU A 83 -7.23 5.36 21.51
C GLU A 83 -8.09 6.21 22.46
N ASP A 84 -8.10 7.53 22.25
CA ASP A 84 -8.91 8.44 23.04
C ASP A 84 -10.39 8.30 22.62
N PRO A 85 -11.33 7.95 23.55
CA PRO A 85 -12.76 7.94 23.27
C PRO A 85 -13.29 9.23 22.62
N ALA A 86 -12.61 10.36 22.78
CA ALA A 86 -12.95 11.62 22.13
C ALA A 86 -12.91 11.56 20.59
N LEU A 87 -12.12 10.63 20.02
CA LEU A 87 -12.03 10.43 18.57
C LEU A 87 -13.32 9.83 17.98
N PHE A 88 -14.08 9.09 18.78
CA PHE A 88 -15.34 8.50 18.34
C PHE A 88 -16.44 9.58 18.29
N ASN A 89 -16.64 10.17 17.12
CA ASN A 89 -17.63 11.24 16.93
C ASN A 89 -18.26 11.24 15.53
N PRO A 90 -19.05 10.21 15.17
CA PRO A 90 -19.72 10.20 13.87
C PRO A 90 -20.72 11.35 13.77
N THR A 91 -20.68 12.06 12.64
CA THR A 91 -21.44 13.31 12.43
C THR A 91 -22.90 13.09 12.08
N GLY A 92 -23.26 11.94 11.52
CA GLY A 92 -24.59 11.65 10.97
C GLY A 92 -24.95 10.18 11.01
N LEU A 93 -24.56 9.46 12.08
CA LEU A 93 -24.82 8.02 12.22
C LEU A 93 -26.30 7.68 12.02
N ASP A 94 -26.58 6.82 11.05
CA ASP A 94 -27.93 6.30 10.75
C ASP A 94 -27.87 4.77 10.54
N CYS A 95 -28.10 3.99 11.59
CA CYS A 95 -28.18 2.53 11.46
C CYS A 95 -29.39 2.07 10.63
N GLU A 96 -30.43 2.88 10.43
CA GLU A 96 -31.48 2.53 9.49
C GLU A 96 -30.97 2.57 8.05
N GLN A 97 -30.09 3.52 7.70
CA GLN A 97 -29.41 3.53 6.39
C GLN A 97 -28.60 2.25 6.19
N TRP A 98 -27.89 1.79 7.22
CA TRP A 98 -27.14 0.54 7.15
C TRP A 98 -28.07 -0.62 6.82
N VAL A 99 -29.12 -0.80 7.63
CA VAL A 99 -30.04 -1.94 7.48
C VAL A 99 -30.85 -1.86 6.18
N ARG A 100 -31.22 -0.67 5.69
CA ARG A 100 -31.84 -0.52 4.36
C ARG A 100 -30.91 -0.99 3.25
N ALA A 101 -29.66 -0.53 3.25
CA ALA A 101 -28.66 -0.94 2.26
C ALA A 101 -28.42 -2.46 2.31
N LEU A 102 -28.35 -3.05 3.50
CA LEU A 102 -28.22 -4.49 3.68
C LEU A 102 -29.48 -5.25 3.19
N LYS A 103 -30.68 -4.76 3.48
CA LYS A 103 -31.92 -5.37 2.99
C LYS A 103 -31.97 -5.37 1.46
N GLU A 104 -31.61 -4.24 0.84
CA GLU A 104 -31.51 -4.10 -0.61
C GLU A 104 -30.43 -5.02 -1.21
N GLY A 105 -29.32 -5.21 -0.48
CA GLY A 105 -28.25 -6.16 -0.77
C GLY A 105 -28.65 -7.64 -0.65
N GLY A 106 -29.79 -7.94 -0.01
CA GLY A 106 -30.32 -9.30 0.14
C GLY A 106 -29.92 -10.04 1.42
N PHE A 107 -29.18 -9.38 2.31
CA PHE A 107 -28.69 -9.94 3.58
C PHE A 107 -29.82 -10.33 4.53
N LYS A 108 -29.58 -11.37 5.34
CA LYS A 108 -30.56 -11.89 6.32
C LYS A 108 -30.25 -11.53 7.77
N MET A 109 -28.99 -11.22 8.06
CA MET A 109 -28.51 -10.84 9.39
C MET A 109 -27.46 -9.74 9.28
N ALA A 110 -27.39 -8.89 10.30
CA ALA A 110 -26.28 -7.96 10.51
C ALA A 110 -25.58 -8.28 11.83
N VAL A 111 -24.26 -8.50 11.75
CA VAL A 111 -23.35 -8.76 12.87
C VAL A 111 -22.51 -7.52 13.10
N ILE A 112 -22.61 -6.91 14.29
CA ILE A 112 -21.88 -5.69 14.64
C ILE A 112 -20.70 -5.97 15.54
N THR A 113 -19.59 -5.32 15.28
CA THR A 113 -18.42 -5.24 16.17
C THR A 113 -18.74 -4.45 17.43
N ALA A 114 -19.55 -5.03 18.33
CA ALA A 114 -19.93 -4.38 19.58
C ALA A 114 -18.70 -3.96 20.40
N LYS A 115 -17.63 -4.77 20.35
CA LYS A 115 -16.28 -4.44 20.79
C LYS A 115 -15.26 -5.14 19.90
N HIS A 116 -14.28 -4.41 19.38
CA HIS A 116 -13.16 -4.95 18.61
C HIS A 116 -11.90 -5.15 19.48
N HIS A 117 -10.77 -5.58 18.93
CA HIS A 117 -9.53 -5.88 19.69
C HIS A 117 -9.02 -4.70 20.53
N ASP A 118 -9.26 -3.47 20.10
CA ASP A 118 -8.93 -2.25 20.84
C ASP A 118 -9.68 -2.14 22.19
N GLY A 119 -10.80 -2.85 22.35
CA GLY A 119 -11.58 -2.86 23.59
C GLY A 119 -12.63 -1.75 23.69
N PHE A 120 -12.75 -0.85 22.70
CA PHE A 120 -13.74 0.22 22.72
C PHE A 120 -15.16 -0.34 22.54
N CYS A 121 -16.02 -0.15 23.54
CA CYS A 121 -17.37 -0.70 23.53
C CYS A 121 -18.38 0.27 22.89
N LEU A 122 -19.12 -0.20 21.89
CA LEU A 122 -20.13 0.57 21.13
C LEU A 122 -21.47 0.80 21.86
N TRP A 123 -21.58 0.29 23.09
CA TRP A 123 -22.75 0.45 23.94
C TRP A 123 -22.34 0.98 25.32
N PRO A 124 -23.28 1.56 26.09
CA PRO A 124 -22.98 2.11 27.41
C PRO A 124 -22.85 1.01 28.47
N THR A 125 -21.80 0.21 28.35
CA THR A 125 -21.47 -0.87 29.28
C THR A 125 -21.17 -0.33 30.67
N LYS A 126 -21.52 -1.11 31.71
CA LYS A 126 -21.15 -0.79 33.10
C LYS A 126 -19.73 -1.22 33.45
N THR A 127 -19.08 -2.03 32.62
CA THR A 127 -17.80 -2.68 32.98
C THR A 127 -16.58 -1.79 32.71
N THR A 128 -16.64 -0.83 31.78
CA THR A 128 -15.53 0.05 31.44
C THR A 128 -15.97 1.43 30.96
N ARG A 129 -15.12 2.44 31.21
CA ARG A 129 -15.25 3.80 30.63
C ARG A 129 -14.73 3.87 29.20
N HIS A 130 -13.99 2.88 28.72
CA HIS A 130 -13.51 2.83 27.33
C HIS A 130 -14.66 2.37 26.41
N SER A 131 -15.65 3.25 26.28
CA SER A 131 -16.91 3.02 25.59
C SER A 131 -17.49 4.34 25.09
N VAL A 132 -18.60 4.26 24.35
CA VAL A 132 -19.37 5.42 23.88
C VAL A 132 -19.76 6.40 25.00
N VAL A 133 -19.82 5.98 26.26
CA VAL A 133 -20.11 6.85 27.42
C VAL A 133 -19.07 7.95 27.60
N SER A 134 -17.82 7.68 27.24
CA SER A 134 -16.72 8.66 27.33
C SER A 134 -16.48 9.42 26.03
N SER A 135 -17.30 9.19 25.00
CA SER A 135 -17.19 9.86 23.71
C SER A 135 -18.08 11.12 23.64
N PRO A 136 -17.74 12.12 22.81
CA PRO A 136 -18.60 13.29 22.58
C PRO A 136 -19.88 12.94 21.80
N TRP A 137 -19.90 11.79 21.11
CA TRP A 137 -21.04 11.38 20.31
C TRP A 137 -22.32 11.29 21.15
N LYS A 138 -23.37 12.02 20.72
CA LYS A 138 -24.64 12.17 21.45
C LYS A 138 -24.44 12.54 22.93
N ASN A 139 -23.42 13.35 23.24
CA ASN A 139 -23.06 13.77 24.59
C ASN A 139 -22.83 12.58 25.56
N GLY A 140 -22.19 11.51 25.10
CA GLY A 140 -21.93 10.30 25.88
C GLY A 140 -23.18 9.45 26.19
N LYS A 141 -24.31 9.72 25.53
CA LYS A 141 -25.59 9.01 25.75
C LYS A 141 -25.97 8.09 24.58
N GLY A 142 -25.10 7.97 23.59
CA GLY A 142 -25.35 7.12 22.43
C GLY A 142 -25.19 5.63 22.72
N ASP A 143 -25.83 4.80 21.90
CA ASP A 143 -25.76 3.33 21.96
C ASP A 143 -25.93 2.78 20.54
N VAL A 144 -24.82 2.50 19.87
CA VAL A 144 -24.84 2.04 18.46
C VAL A 144 -25.49 0.66 18.35
N VAL A 145 -25.25 -0.20 19.34
CA VAL A 145 -25.81 -1.56 19.39
C VAL A 145 -27.34 -1.51 19.46
N ARG A 146 -27.90 -0.58 20.27
CA ARG A 146 -29.36 -0.33 20.32
C ARG A 146 -29.90 0.19 19.01
N GLU A 147 -29.25 1.18 18.41
CA GLU A 147 -29.71 1.81 17.16
C GLU A 147 -29.75 0.79 16.02
N LEU A 148 -28.70 -0.03 15.88
CA LEU A 148 -28.68 -1.12 14.90
C LEU A 148 -29.73 -2.18 15.22
N ARG A 149 -29.87 -2.59 16.49
CA ARG A 149 -30.87 -3.60 16.87
C ARG A 149 -32.29 -3.16 16.53
N ASN A 150 -32.61 -1.89 16.77
CA ASN A 150 -33.90 -1.31 16.45
C ASN A 150 -34.13 -1.25 14.94
N ALA A 151 -33.12 -0.85 14.16
CA ALA A 151 -33.18 -0.88 12.71
C ALA A 151 -33.39 -2.30 12.17
N CYS A 152 -32.63 -3.30 12.65
CA CYS A 152 -32.83 -4.71 12.27
C CYS A 152 -34.26 -5.19 12.57
N LYS A 153 -34.83 -4.82 13.73
CA LYS A 153 -36.24 -5.11 14.06
C LYS A 153 -37.20 -4.50 13.04
N LYS A 154 -37.00 -3.22 12.70
CA LYS A 154 -37.87 -2.44 11.82
C LYS A 154 -37.92 -3.01 10.41
N TYR A 155 -36.79 -3.43 9.86
CA TYR A 155 -36.67 -3.92 8.48
C TYR A 155 -36.65 -5.46 8.35
N GLY A 156 -36.81 -6.18 9.46
CA GLY A 156 -36.84 -7.64 9.48
C GLY A 156 -35.53 -8.28 9.04
N LEU A 157 -34.41 -7.80 9.59
CA LEU A 157 -33.12 -8.49 9.60
C LEU A 157 -32.89 -9.14 10.96
N LYS A 158 -32.28 -10.32 10.98
CA LYS A 158 -31.74 -10.91 12.20
C LYS A 158 -30.56 -10.06 12.69
N PHE A 159 -30.24 -10.19 13.97
CA PHE A 159 -29.20 -9.43 14.63
C PHE A 159 -28.19 -10.37 15.28
N GLY A 160 -26.91 -10.13 15.06
CA GLY A 160 -25.79 -10.82 15.68
C GLY A 160 -24.81 -9.82 16.28
N ILE A 161 -23.92 -10.32 17.14
CA ILE A 161 -22.87 -9.51 17.77
C ILE A 161 -21.52 -10.18 17.57
N TYR A 162 -20.50 -9.35 17.37
CA TYR A 162 -19.11 -9.70 17.54
C TYR A 162 -18.63 -9.06 18.85
N LEU A 163 -18.02 -9.87 19.71
CA LEU A 163 -17.42 -9.44 20.96
C LEU A 163 -16.01 -10.02 21.03
N SER A 164 -15.00 -9.18 20.77
CA SER A 164 -13.62 -9.66 20.72
C SER A 164 -13.18 -10.31 22.04
N PRO A 165 -12.74 -11.57 22.04
CA PRO A 165 -12.14 -12.19 23.21
C PRO A 165 -10.85 -11.48 23.61
N TRP A 166 -9.99 -11.17 22.63
CA TRP A 166 -8.79 -10.36 22.84
C TRP A 166 -9.16 -8.90 23.07
N ASP A 167 -8.69 -8.34 24.19
CA ASP A 167 -8.93 -6.95 24.56
C ASP A 167 -7.61 -6.27 24.94
N ARG A 168 -7.24 -5.24 24.18
CA ARG A 168 -5.99 -4.49 24.35
C ARG A 168 -6.12 -3.34 25.33
N ASN A 169 -7.33 -2.98 25.76
CA ASN A 169 -7.58 -1.89 26.71
C ASN A 169 -7.77 -2.40 28.14
N ALA A 170 -8.54 -3.48 28.33
CA ALA A 170 -8.92 -3.96 29.64
C ALA A 170 -7.68 -4.34 30.48
N GLU A 171 -7.52 -3.68 31.63
CA GLU A 171 -6.41 -3.91 32.55
C GLU A 171 -6.37 -5.37 33.03
N CYS A 172 -7.55 -5.96 33.25
CA CYS A 172 -7.70 -7.34 33.68
C CYS A 172 -7.42 -8.38 32.60
N TYR A 173 -7.24 -7.99 31.33
CA TYR A 173 -6.90 -8.95 30.27
C TYR A 173 -5.59 -9.68 30.58
N GLY A 174 -5.60 -11.01 30.48
CA GLY A 174 -4.49 -11.89 30.87
C GLY A 174 -4.48 -12.30 32.34
N GLN A 175 -5.47 -11.88 33.15
CA GLN A 175 -5.59 -12.21 34.57
C GLN A 175 -6.59 -13.36 34.85
N GLY A 176 -6.80 -14.27 33.87
CA GLY A 176 -7.64 -15.45 34.02
C GLY A 176 -9.08 -15.10 34.39
N ASP A 177 -9.54 -15.54 35.56
CA ASP A 177 -10.92 -15.40 36.04
C ASP A 177 -11.43 -13.96 36.10
N ALA A 178 -10.55 -12.99 36.39
CA ALA A 178 -10.96 -11.59 36.45
C ALA A 178 -11.48 -11.10 35.09
N TYR A 179 -10.75 -11.41 34.01
CA TYR A 179 -11.21 -11.09 32.66
C TYR A 179 -12.40 -11.95 32.23
N ASN A 180 -12.45 -13.23 32.62
CA ASN A 180 -13.62 -14.07 32.30
C ASN A 180 -14.91 -13.51 32.91
N ARG A 181 -14.88 -13.02 34.16
CA ARG A 181 -16.04 -12.32 34.78
C ARG A 181 -16.39 -11.05 34.02
N PHE A 182 -15.39 -10.19 33.74
CA PHE A 182 -15.58 -8.97 32.95
C PHE A 182 -16.22 -9.25 31.58
N PHE A 183 -15.72 -10.26 30.87
CA PHE A 183 -16.20 -10.67 29.55
C PHE A 183 -17.63 -11.22 29.61
N ILE A 184 -17.93 -12.08 30.59
CA ILE A 184 -19.27 -12.64 30.80
C ILE A 184 -20.28 -11.55 31.20
N GLU A 185 -19.86 -10.53 31.96
CA GLU A 185 -20.71 -9.38 32.28
C GLU A 185 -21.06 -8.57 31.01
N GLN A 186 -20.08 -8.25 30.16
CA GLN A 186 -20.31 -7.60 28.87
C GLN A 186 -21.22 -8.43 27.97
N LEU A 187 -20.96 -9.74 27.87
CA LEU A 187 -21.78 -10.66 27.10
C LEU A 187 -23.21 -10.71 27.65
N THR A 188 -23.38 -10.74 28.97
CA THR A 188 -24.71 -10.73 29.61
C THR A 188 -25.48 -9.46 29.29
N GLU A 189 -24.85 -8.28 29.29
CA GLU A 189 -25.50 -7.04 28.86
C GLU A 189 -25.99 -7.12 27.41
N LEU A 190 -25.13 -7.57 26.50
CA LEU A 190 -25.44 -7.69 25.07
C LEU A 190 -26.53 -8.72 24.77
N LEU A 191 -26.53 -9.83 25.48
CA LEU A 191 -27.50 -10.93 25.29
C LEU A 191 -28.79 -10.75 26.09
N THR A 192 -28.87 -9.79 27.00
CA THR A 192 -30.12 -9.52 27.77
C THR A 192 -30.85 -8.31 27.21
N ASN A 193 -30.13 -7.23 26.94
CA ASN A 193 -30.75 -5.92 26.76
C ASN A 193 -31.18 -5.68 25.31
N TYR A 194 -30.63 -6.40 24.33
CA TYR A 194 -30.81 -6.11 22.90
C TYR A 194 -31.73 -7.12 22.19
N GLY A 195 -32.66 -7.74 22.92
CA GLY A 195 -33.62 -8.68 22.36
C GLY A 195 -32.97 -9.94 21.79
N GLU A 196 -33.60 -10.55 20.80
CA GLU A 196 -33.11 -11.80 20.20
C GLU A 196 -31.81 -11.59 19.39
N VAL A 197 -30.80 -12.41 19.68
CA VAL A 197 -29.48 -12.49 19.01
C VAL A 197 -29.38 -13.87 18.36
N HIS A 198 -28.99 -13.92 17.09
CA HIS A 198 -28.93 -15.17 16.31
C HIS A 198 -27.50 -15.69 16.11
N GLU A 199 -26.50 -14.84 16.29
CA GLU A 199 -25.09 -15.23 16.19
C GLU A 199 -24.26 -14.42 17.18
N VAL A 200 -23.36 -15.12 17.87
CA VAL A 200 -22.32 -14.53 18.71
C VAL A 200 -20.97 -14.95 18.14
N TRP A 201 -20.23 -13.97 17.62
CA TRP A 201 -18.98 -14.18 16.90
C TRP A 201 -17.79 -13.89 17.84
N PHE A 202 -16.97 -14.91 18.08
CA PHE A 202 -15.80 -14.83 18.94
C PHE A 202 -14.53 -15.06 18.13
N ASP A 203 -13.77 -13.98 17.95
CA ASP A 203 -12.53 -14.02 17.18
C ASP A 203 -11.47 -14.94 17.77
N GLY A 204 -10.79 -15.67 16.89
CA GLY A 204 -9.61 -16.46 17.23
C GLY A 204 -8.30 -15.67 17.13
N ALA A 205 -8.30 -14.48 16.51
CA ALA A 205 -7.12 -13.64 16.36
C ALA A 205 -6.62 -13.10 17.72
N ASN A 206 -5.32 -13.22 17.95
CA ASN A 206 -4.65 -12.68 19.15
C ASN A 206 -3.21 -12.28 18.82
N GLY A 207 -2.93 -10.97 18.87
CA GLY A 207 -1.65 -10.38 18.50
C GLY A 207 -0.66 -10.15 19.65
N GLU A 208 -0.94 -10.62 20.86
CA GLU A 208 -0.01 -10.55 22.01
C GLU A 208 1.35 -11.24 21.72
N GLY A 209 1.33 -12.26 20.86
CA GLY A 209 2.51 -13.02 20.48
C GLY A 209 3.10 -13.85 21.64
N PRO A 210 4.32 -14.39 21.48
CA PRO A 210 4.91 -15.32 22.45
C PRO A 210 5.11 -14.76 23.86
N ASN A 211 5.32 -13.44 23.94
CA ASN A 211 5.76 -12.72 25.16
C ASN A 211 4.67 -11.82 25.76
N GLY A 212 3.52 -11.67 25.11
CA GLY A 212 2.44 -10.82 25.59
C GLY A 212 1.55 -11.51 26.62
N LYS A 213 0.44 -10.86 26.95
CA LYS A 213 -0.56 -11.34 27.92
C LYS A 213 -1.18 -12.66 27.45
N LYS A 214 -1.37 -13.61 28.38
CA LYS A 214 -1.96 -14.93 28.09
C LYS A 214 -3.27 -15.10 28.85
N GLN A 215 -4.38 -14.91 28.15
CA GLN A 215 -5.71 -15.15 28.72
C GLN A 215 -6.11 -16.62 28.52
N ILE A 216 -6.59 -17.24 29.60
CA ILE A 216 -7.26 -18.55 29.56
C ILE A 216 -8.76 -18.29 29.67
N TYR A 217 -9.48 -18.50 28.58
CA TYR A 217 -10.92 -18.24 28.51
C TYR A 217 -11.71 -19.41 29.10
N ASP A 218 -12.68 -19.10 29.96
CA ASP A 218 -13.67 -20.08 30.45
C ASP A 218 -14.80 -20.21 29.42
N TRP A 219 -14.51 -20.90 28.31
CA TRP A 219 -15.46 -21.11 27.22
C TRP A 219 -16.71 -21.88 27.66
N GLU A 220 -16.62 -22.74 28.67
CA GLU A 220 -17.77 -23.48 29.20
C GLU A 220 -18.75 -22.53 29.92
N ALA A 221 -18.26 -21.60 30.74
CA ALA A 221 -19.10 -20.59 31.37
C ALA A 221 -19.68 -19.59 30.33
N ILE A 222 -18.90 -19.23 29.31
CA ILE A 222 -19.35 -18.37 28.20
C ILE A 222 -20.49 -19.05 27.43
N GLU A 223 -20.30 -20.29 26.96
CA GLU A 223 -21.32 -21.07 26.24
C GLU A 223 -22.59 -21.25 27.09
N ARG A 224 -22.45 -21.66 28.36
CA ARG A 224 -23.61 -21.79 29.28
C ARG A 224 -24.39 -20.49 29.42
N THR A 225 -23.70 -19.35 29.44
CA THR A 225 -24.33 -18.02 29.49
C THR A 225 -25.12 -17.74 28.22
N ILE A 226 -24.55 -18.04 27.04
CA ILE A 226 -25.21 -17.84 25.75
C ILE A 226 -26.44 -18.73 25.63
N ARG A 227 -26.33 -20.03 25.89
CA ARG A 227 -27.47 -20.96 25.78
C ARG A 227 -28.62 -20.58 26.71
N ARG A 228 -28.31 -20.09 27.91
CA ARG A 228 -29.32 -19.63 28.87
C ARG A 228 -30.03 -18.36 28.42
N LEU A 229 -29.30 -17.38 27.88
CA LEU A 229 -29.86 -16.07 27.52
C LEU A 229 -30.46 -16.02 26.10
N GLN A 230 -29.84 -16.74 25.16
CA GLN A 230 -30.13 -16.71 23.73
C GLN A 230 -30.08 -18.13 23.15
N PRO A 231 -31.09 -18.98 23.44
CA PRO A 231 -31.10 -20.39 23.03
C PRO A 231 -31.15 -20.62 21.51
N LYS A 232 -31.41 -19.56 20.72
CA LYS A 232 -31.39 -19.59 19.25
C LYS A 232 -30.09 -19.10 18.64
N ALA A 233 -29.19 -18.51 19.44
CA ALA A 233 -27.92 -18.04 18.93
C ALA A 233 -27.02 -19.22 18.57
N VAL A 234 -26.32 -19.11 17.44
CA VAL A 234 -25.14 -19.92 17.15
C VAL A 234 -23.88 -19.21 17.66
N THR A 235 -22.89 -19.97 18.11
CA THR A 235 -21.56 -19.47 18.46
C THR A 235 -20.55 -19.76 17.35
N ALA A 236 -19.88 -18.70 16.88
CA ALA A 236 -19.02 -18.75 15.69
C ALA A 236 -17.53 -18.58 16.03
N VAL A 237 -16.69 -19.27 15.25
CA VAL A 237 -15.23 -19.25 15.29
C VAL A 237 -14.65 -19.85 16.56
N MET A 238 -14.57 -19.09 17.66
CA MET A 238 -14.31 -19.63 19.00
C MET A 238 -15.64 -20.05 19.66
N GLY A 239 -16.34 -20.94 18.97
CA GLY A 239 -17.57 -21.60 19.37
C GLY A 239 -17.62 -23.01 18.76
N ASP A 240 -18.72 -23.72 18.94
CA ASP A 240 -18.90 -25.09 18.42
C ASP A 240 -20.10 -25.24 17.47
N ASP A 241 -20.79 -24.16 17.12
CA ASP A 241 -21.89 -24.20 16.14
C ASP A 241 -21.44 -23.82 14.72
N VAL A 242 -20.55 -22.83 14.57
CA VAL A 242 -20.13 -22.30 13.26
C VAL A 242 -18.61 -22.16 13.19
N ARG A 243 -18.02 -22.67 12.11
CA ARG A 243 -16.57 -22.75 11.93
C ARG A 243 -16.07 -21.70 10.94
N TRP A 244 -14.95 -21.06 11.28
CA TRP A 244 -14.19 -20.26 10.32
C TRP A 244 -13.69 -21.09 9.13
N VAL A 245 -13.89 -20.60 7.90
CA VAL A 245 -13.46 -21.33 6.69
C VAL A 245 -11.94 -21.49 6.59
N GLY A 246 -11.16 -20.64 7.25
CA GLY A 246 -9.70 -20.71 7.28
C GLY A 246 -8.97 -19.63 6.46
N ASN A 247 -9.71 -18.68 5.86
CA ASN A 247 -9.15 -17.53 5.17
C ASN A 247 -10.16 -16.39 5.11
N GLU A 248 -9.68 -15.17 4.87
CA GLU A 248 -10.50 -13.97 4.75
C GLU A 248 -10.62 -13.48 3.29
N LYS A 249 -10.30 -14.35 2.31
CA LYS A 249 -10.32 -14.02 0.88
C LYS A 249 -11.69 -14.24 0.24
N GLY A 250 -12.69 -14.72 1.00
CA GLY A 250 -14.00 -15.04 0.47
C GLY A 250 -14.05 -16.36 -0.29
N ILE A 251 -13.18 -17.32 0.04
CA ILE A 251 -13.02 -18.57 -0.71
C ILE A 251 -13.28 -19.78 0.20
N GLY A 252 -14.37 -20.50 -0.06
CA GLY A 252 -14.67 -21.80 0.54
C GLY A 252 -14.00 -22.97 -0.15
N ARG A 253 -14.24 -24.20 0.35
CA ARG A 253 -13.68 -25.42 -0.25
C ARG A 253 -14.58 -25.98 -1.33
N LYS A 254 -13.98 -26.53 -2.39
CA LYS A 254 -14.72 -27.34 -3.38
C LYS A 254 -15.33 -28.61 -2.75
N THR A 255 -14.60 -29.17 -1.78
CA THR A 255 -15.01 -30.31 -0.95
C THR A 255 -15.13 -29.79 0.49
N GLU A 256 -16.34 -29.39 0.91
CA GLU A 256 -16.60 -28.77 2.20
C GLU A 256 -17.53 -29.66 3.05
N TRP A 257 -16.93 -30.35 4.02
CA TRP A 257 -17.63 -31.20 4.97
C TRP A 257 -18.06 -30.38 6.19
N SER A 258 -19.38 -30.24 6.38
CA SER A 258 -19.96 -29.74 7.63
C SER A 258 -19.92 -30.82 8.71
N ALA A 259 -20.07 -32.10 8.34
CA ALA A 259 -19.75 -33.24 9.19
C ALA A 259 -18.23 -33.47 9.20
N THR A 260 -17.54 -32.83 10.14
CA THR A 260 -16.08 -32.68 10.14
C THR A 260 -15.41 -33.31 11.36
N VAL A 261 -14.16 -33.74 11.18
CA VAL A 261 -13.29 -34.22 12.27
C VAL A 261 -12.61 -33.08 13.03
N LEU A 262 -12.72 -31.83 12.56
CA LEU A 262 -12.07 -30.69 13.18
C LEU A 262 -12.76 -30.37 14.50
N THR A 263 -12.03 -30.59 15.59
CA THR A 263 -12.55 -30.35 16.94
C THR A 263 -12.62 -28.85 17.21
N PRO A 264 -13.79 -28.32 17.62
CA PRO A 264 -13.96 -26.91 17.97
C PRO A 264 -12.91 -26.42 18.97
N GLY A 265 -12.29 -25.26 18.70
CA GLY A 265 -11.14 -24.75 19.47
C GLY A 265 -11.44 -24.43 20.93
N ILE A 266 -12.72 -24.32 21.30
CA ILE A 266 -13.17 -24.10 22.68
C ILE A 266 -13.01 -25.32 23.57
N TYR A 267 -12.90 -26.53 23.00
CA TYR A 267 -12.73 -27.75 23.78
C TYR A 267 -11.27 -27.94 24.19
N SER A 268 -11.05 -28.28 25.46
CA SER A 268 -9.71 -28.54 26.02
C SER A 268 -8.93 -29.62 25.25
N ARG A 269 -9.65 -30.61 24.68
CA ARG A 269 -9.08 -31.70 23.88
C ARG A 269 -8.72 -31.32 22.44
N ALA A 270 -9.18 -30.16 21.94
CA ALA A 270 -9.07 -29.79 20.53
C ALA A 270 -7.62 -29.75 20.03
N ILE A 271 -6.71 -29.13 20.78
CA ILE A 271 -5.30 -29.01 20.39
C ILE A 271 -4.66 -30.40 20.19
N GLY A 272 -4.90 -31.33 21.13
CA GLY A 272 -4.35 -32.68 21.08
C GLY A 272 -4.91 -33.50 19.92
N GLN A 273 -6.24 -33.52 19.78
CA GLN A 273 -6.92 -34.32 18.76
C GLN A 273 -6.68 -33.79 17.34
N ASN A 274 -6.75 -32.47 17.15
CA ASN A 274 -6.50 -31.85 15.86
C ASN A 274 -5.05 -32.11 15.40
N LYS A 275 -4.09 -32.08 16.34
CA LYS A 275 -2.69 -32.45 16.07
C LYS A 275 -2.54 -33.93 15.72
N GLU A 276 -3.21 -34.83 16.44
CA GLU A 276 -3.22 -36.29 16.17
C GLU A 276 -3.72 -36.60 14.75
N LEU A 277 -4.77 -35.90 14.30
CA LEU A 277 -5.36 -36.09 12.97
C LEU A 277 -4.63 -35.31 11.85
N GLY A 278 -3.80 -34.33 12.21
CA GLY A 278 -3.11 -33.44 11.27
C GLY A 278 -4.02 -32.38 10.65
N VAL A 279 -5.05 -31.93 11.39
CA VAL A 279 -6.05 -30.96 10.92
C VAL A 279 -5.95 -29.63 11.64
N PHE A 280 -6.32 -28.56 10.93
CA PHE A 280 -6.49 -27.21 11.47
C PHE A 280 -7.43 -26.44 10.54
N GLY A 281 -7.85 -25.22 10.93
CA GLY A 281 -8.88 -24.46 10.22
C GLY A 281 -8.63 -24.24 8.72
N LYS A 282 -7.37 -24.26 8.26
CA LYS A 282 -7.00 -24.10 6.84
C LYS A 282 -6.72 -25.42 6.11
N SER A 283 -6.83 -26.58 6.76
CA SER A 283 -6.61 -27.87 6.12
C SER A 283 -7.55 -28.06 4.91
N LYS A 284 -7.03 -28.67 3.84
CA LYS A 284 -7.79 -28.93 2.61
C LYS A 284 -8.84 -30.02 2.81
N ASP A 285 -8.51 -31.04 3.59
CA ASP A 285 -9.42 -32.13 3.96
C ASP A 285 -9.74 -32.07 5.44
N LEU A 286 -11.04 -32.04 5.74
CA LEU A 286 -11.60 -31.94 7.09
C LEU A 286 -12.67 -33.01 7.34
N GLY A 287 -12.86 -33.96 6.42
CA GLY A 287 -13.93 -34.93 6.57
C GLY A 287 -14.01 -36.00 5.50
N SER A 288 -12.98 -36.29 4.71
CA SER A 288 -12.95 -37.46 3.83
C SER A 288 -13.11 -38.80 4.58
N ARG A 289 -13.32 -39.89 3.83
CA ARG A 289 -13.36 -41.24 4.43
C ARG A 289 -12.08 -41.58 5.19
N ASP A 290 -10.93 -41.24 4.61
CA ASP A 290 -9.61 -41.57 5.16
C ASP A 290 -9.38 -40.88 6.51
N ILE A 291 -9.87 -39.65 6.68
CA ILE A 291 -9.71 -38.94 7.94
C ILE A 291 -10.75 -39.35 8.97
N VAL A 292 -11.99 -39.65 8.55
CA VAL A 292 -13.03 -40.19 9.43
C VAL A 292 -12.64 -41.57 9.99
N ALA A 293 -11.98 -42.42 9.19
CA ALA A 293 -11.48 -43.72 9.64
C ALA A 293 -10.58 -43.61 10.88
N ARG A 294 -9.75 -42.55 10.95
CA ARG A 294 -8.81 -42.28 12.06
C ARG A 294 -9.42 -41.47 13.21
N ALA A 295 -10.57 -40.86 13.00
CA ALA A 295 -11.21 -40.00 14.00
C ALA A 295 -11.87 -40.81 15.13
N LYS A 296 -11.91 -40.20 16.32
CA LYS A 296 -12.60 -40.71 17.51
C LYS A 296 -14.01 -40.14 17.66
N GLU A 297 -14.24 -38.97 17.08
CA GLU A 297 -15.50 -38.24 17.12
C GLU A 297 -15.65 -37.38 15.85
N LEU A 298 -16.86 -36.88 15.63
CA LEU A 298 -17.23 -36.06 14.50
C LEU A 298 -18.21 -34.96 14.95
N PHE A 299 -18.13 -33.79 14.33
CA PHE A 299 -18.94 -32.62 14.67
C PHE A 299 -19.69 -32.12 13.44
N TRP A 300 -20.96 -31.76 13.61
CA TRP A 300 -21.63 -30.89 12.66
C TRP A 300 -21.16 -29.48 12.95
N PHE A 301 -20.15 -29.02 12.21
CA PHE A 301 -19.48 -27.73 12.42
C PHE A 301 -19.29 -27.03 11.07
N PRO A 302 -20.39 -26.49 10.50
CA PRO A 302 -20.45 -25.93 9.16
C PRO A 302 -19.59 -24.68 8.99
N SER A 303 -19.20 -24.42 7.75
CA SER A 303 -18.23 -23.40 7.36
C SER A 303 -18.89 -22.03 7.11
N GLU A 304 -18.36 -20.98 7.74
CA GLU A 304 -18.64 -19.58 7.43
C GLU A 304 -17.45 -18.95 6.68
N VAL A 305 -17.75 -18.35 5.53
CA VAL A 305 -16.78 -17.61 4.71
C VAL A 305 -16.94 -16.13 4.99
N ASP A 306 -16.01 -15.57 5.74
CA ASP A 306 -15.92 -14.16 6.08
C ASP A 306 -14.98 -13.42 5.11
N VAL A 307 -15.40 -12.24 4.65
CA VAL A 307 -14.60 -11.38 3.75
C VAL A 307 -15.15 -9.96 3.74
N SER A 308 -14.29 -8.96 3.56
CA SER A 308 -14.72 -7.56 3.38
C SER A 308 -15.08 -7.21 1.94
N ILE A 309 -16.04 -6.31 1.73
CA ILE A 309 -16.32 -5.70 0.43
C ILE A 309 -15.14 -4.82 -0.05
N ARG A 310 -14.26 -4.42 0.87
CA ARG A 310 -13.04 -3.61 0.64
C ARG A 310 -11.77 -4.44 0.93
N PRO A 311 -10.57 -3.89 0.69
CA PRO A 311 -9.33 -4.51 1.16
C PRO A 311 -9.29 -4.64 2.69
N GLY A 312 -9.57 -3.57 3.43
CA GLY A 312 -9.66 -3.57 4.89
C GLY A 312 -11.04 -3.96 5.44
N TRP A 313 -11.08 -4.28 6.72
CA TRP A 313 -12.29 -4.55 7.48
C TRP A 313 -12.95 -3.24 7.95
N PHE A 314 -12.18 -2.28 8.47
CA PHE A 314 -12.70 -0.96 8.83
C PHE A 314 -12.73 -0.02 7.62
N TYR A 315 -13.46 1.10 7.74
CA TYR A 315 -13.53 2.08 6.67
C TYR A 315 -12.22 2.89 6.55
N HIS A 316 -11.70 2.97 5.33
CA HIS A 316 -10.62 3.86 4.92
C HIS A 316 -11.05 4.60 3.65
N SER A 317 -10.98 5.94 3.64
CA SER A 317 -11.37 6.73 2.46
C SER A 317 -10.50 6.44 1.22
N LYS A 318 -9.25 6.02 1.43
CA LYS A 318 -8.34 5.58 0.36
C LYS A 318 -8.82 4.30 -0.35
N GLU A 319 -9.74 3.56 0.27
CA GLU A 319 -10.33 2.34 -0.28
C GLU A 319 -11.66 2.60 -0.99
N ASP A 320 -12.14 3.85 -1.07
CA ASP A 320 -13.42 4.18 -1.73
C ASP A 320 -13.41 3.82 -3.22
N SER A 321 -12.24 3.85 -3.86
CA SER A 321 -12.03 3.39 -5.23
C SER A 321 -11.69 1.89 -5.35
N HIS A 322 -11.61 1.18 -4.23
CA HIS A 322 -11.16 -0.22 -4.13
C HIS A 322 -12.25 -1.19 -3.65
N VAL A 323 -13.52 -0.77 -3.67
CA VAL A 323 -14.67 -1.67 -3.43
C VAL A 323 -14.67 -2.81 -4.47
N LYS A 324 -14.65 -4.07 -4.00
CA LYS A 324 -14.55 -5.29 -4.83
C LYS A 324 -15.60 -5.29 -5.94
N SER A 325 -15.14 -5.48 -7.18
CA SER A 325 -15.98 -5.45 -8.39
C SER A 325 -17.17 -6.42 -8.31
N LEU A 326 -18.21 -6.17 -9.11
CA LEU A 326 -19.37 -7.08 -9.21
C LEU A 326 -18.94 -8.50 -9.60
N ALA A 327 -17.97 -8.64 -10.52
CA ALA A 327 -17.45 -9.93 -10.95
C ALA A 327 -16.78 -10.68 -9.79
N HIS A 328 -16.00 -9.97 -8.97
CA HIS A 328 -15.34 -10.53 -7.80
C HIS A 328 -16.36 -10.96 -6.72
N LEU A 329 -17.36 -10.12 -6.39
CA LEU A 329 -18.39 -10.47 -5.42
C LEU A 329 -19.25 -11.66 -5.90
N ALA A 330 -19.58 -11.72 -7.19
CA ALA A 330 -20.25 -12.88 -7.77
C ALA A 330 -19.40 -14.16 -7.63
N ASP A 331 -18.09 -14.09 -7.89
CA ASP A 331 -17.18 -15.23 -7.73
C ASP A 331 -17.10 -15.69 -6.26
N ILE A 332 -17.00 -14.74 -5.31
CA ILE A 332 -17.06 -15.02 -3.87
C ILE A 332 -18.36 -15.75 -3.52
N TYR A 333 -19.53 -15.30 -4.00
CA TYR A 333 -20.81 -15.97 -3.75
C TYR A 333 -20.82 -17.42 -4.24
N PHE A 334 -20.35 -17.66 -5.47
CA PHE A 334 -20.24 -19.02 -6.00
C PHE A 334 -19.22 -19.89 -5.25
N LYS A 335 -18.18 -19.27 -4.67
CA LYS A 335 -17.15 -19.94 -3.88
C LYS A 335 -17.44 -19.96 -2.37
N SER A 336 -18.61 -19.52 -1.92
CA SER A 336 -19.06 -19.56 -0.52
C SER A 336 -20.42 -20.24 -0.41
N VAL A 337 -21.51 -19.52 -0.68
CA VAL A 337 -22.88 -20.06 -0.76
C VAL A 337 -22.98 -21.21 -1.76
N GLY A 338 -22.27 -21.10 -2.89
CA GLY A 338 -22.18 -22.17 -3.86
C GLY A 338 -21.34 -23.37 -3.42
N TYR A 339 -20.56 -23.26 -2.35
CA TYR A 339 -19.58 -24.22 -1.84
C TYR A 339 -19.97 -24.75 -0.44
N ASN A 340 -21.27 -24.81 -0.13
CA ASN A 340 -21.79 -25.31 1.16
C ASN A 340 -21.39 -24.47 2.40
N SER A 341 -21.20 -23.16 2.22
CA SER A 341 -20.91 -22.22 3.31
C SER A 341 -21.92 -21.09 3.39
N VAL A 342 -22.04 -20.44 4.54
CA VAL A 342 -22.62 -19.09 4.65
C VAL A 342 -21.56 -18.07 4.24
N LEU A 343 -21.97 -17.01 3.53
CA LEU A 343 -21.13 -15.85 3.22
C LEU A 343 -21.44 -14.73 4.21
N LEU A 344 -20.44 -14.37 5.00
CA LEU A 344 -20.43 -13.22 5.88
C LEU A 344 -19.64 -12.08 5.21
N LEU A 345 -20.33 -11.17 4.52
CA LEU A 345 -19.69 -10.05 3.82
C LEU A 345 -19.63 -8.82 4.73
N ASN A 346 -18.44 -8.29 4.99
CA ASN A 346 -18.26 -7.04 5.74
C ASN A 346 -18.49 -5.80 4.87
N ILE A 347 -19.23 -4.83 5.41
CA ILE A 347 -19.47 -3.51 4.82
C ILE A 347 -19.26 -2.43 5.89
N PRO A 348 -18.10 -1.76 5.93
CA PRO A 348 -17.80 -0.84 7.02
C PRO A 348 -18.49 0.52 6.85
N PRO A 349 -19.24 1.00 7.86
CA PRO A 349 -19.67 2.39 7.91
C PRO A 349 -18.47 3.34 8.02
N ASP A 350 -18.60 4.53 7.41
CA ASP A 350 -17.56 5.54 7.35
C ASP A 350 -17.50 6.44 8.60
N LYS A 351 -16.61 7.44 8.58
CA LYS A 351 -16.45 8.42 9.67
C LYS A 351 -17.70 9.28 9.92
N SER A 352 -18.61 9.40 8.95
CA SER A 352 -19.90 10.07 9.15
C SER A 352 -20.90 9.18 9.89
N GLY A 353 -20.66 7.86 9.89
CA GLY A 353 -21.55 6.84 10.46
C GLY A 353 -22.55 6.31 9.43
N LEU A 354 -22.21 6.31 8.14
CA LEU A 354 -23.04 5.80 7.05
C LEU A 354 -22.31 4.73 6.26
N ILE A 355 -23.02 3.77 5.66
CA ILE A 355 -22.42 2.95 4.61
C ILE A 355 -22.21 3.83 3.38
N HIS A 356 -20.96 3.94 2.94
CA HIS A 356 -20.54 4.81 1.84
C HIS A 356 -21.26 4.50 0.52
N GLU A 357 -21.48 5.50 -0.35
CA GLU A 357 -22.35 5.34 -1.52
C GLU A 357 -21.84 4.31 -2.55
N ASN A 358 -20.52 4.13 -2.66
CA ASN A 358 -19.92 3.16 -3.57
C ASN A 358 -20.28 1.73 -3.16
N ASP A 359 -20.28 1.46 -1.86
CA ASP A 359 -20.64 0.18 -1.26
C ASP A 359 -22.15 -0.06 -1.45
N CYS A 360 -22.99 0.93 -1.14
CA CYS A 360 -24.44 0.84 -1.38
C CYS A 360 -24.77 0.51 -2.84
N ARG A 361 -24.11 1.19 -3.79
CA ARG A 361 -24.27 0.94 -5.23
C ARG A 361 -23.85 -0.48 -5.59
N ARG A 362 -22.68 -0.91 -5.12
CA ARG A 362 -22.15 -2.26 -5.38
C ARG A 362 -23.03 -3.36 -4.79
N LEU A 363 -23.59 -3.16 -3.59
CA LEU A 363 -24.53 -4.09 -2.97
C LEU A 363 -25.81 -4.24 -3.81
N LYS A 364 -26.33 -3.13 -4.34
CA LYS A 364 -27.51 -3.14 -5.22
C LYS A 364 -27.22 -3.84 -6.56
N GLU A 365 -26.06 -3.59 -7.17
CA GLU A 365 -25.60 -4.30 -8.37
C GLU A 365 -25.51 -5.81 -8.11
N PHE A 366 -24.90 -6.19 -6.99
CA PHE A 366 -24.70 -7.58 -6.59
C PHE A 366 -26.03 -8.29 -6.33
N SER A 367 -26.94 -7.69 -5.57
CA SER A 367 -28.24 -8.29 -5.29
C SER A 367 -29.10 -8.41 -6.54
N THR A 368 -29.03 -7.43 -7.46
CA THR A 368 -29.70 -7.48 -8.76
C THR A 368 -29.15 -8.61 -9.62
N TYR A 369 -27.83 -8.80 -9.65
CA TYR A 369 -27.19 -9.89 -10.36
C TYR A 369 -27.64 -11.26 -9.84
N LEU A 370 -27.66 -11.46 -8.52
CA LEU A 370 -28.11 -12.71 -7.92
C LEU A 370 -29.60 -12.97 -8.19
N LYS A 371 -30.46 -11.94 -8.04
CA LYS A 371 -31.89 -12.05 -8.36
C LYS A 371 -32.10 -12.49 -9.80
N ASN A 372 -31.48 -11.81 -10.77
CA ASN A 372 -31.60 -12.14 -12.19
C ASN A 372 -31.07 -13.55 -12.50
N THR A 373 -29.98 -13.96 -11.86
CA THR A 373 -29.39 -15.30 -12.05
C THR A 373 -30.35 -16.41 -11.62
N PHE A 374 -31.01 -16.25 -10.47
CA PHE A 374 -31.82 -17.31 -9.85
C PHE A 374 -33.34 -17.12 -10.00
N GLU A 375 -33.80 -16.07 -10.70
CA GLU A 375 -35.22 -15.77 -10.92
C GLU A 375 -35.94 -16.92 -11.65
N LYS A 376 -35.31 -17.46 -12.69
CA LYS A 376 -35.92 -18.45 -13.57
C LYS A 376 -35.17 -19.78 -13.54
N ASP A 377 -35.81 -20.77 -12.90
CA ASP A 377 -35.37 -22.16 -12.93
C ASP A 377 -35.81 -22.83 -14.25
N TYR A 378 -34.83 -23.20 -15.07
CA TYR A 378 -35.04 -23.83 -16.37
C TYR A 378 -35.25 -25.34 -16.27
N LEU A 379 -35.12 -25.94 -15.09
CA LEU A 379 -35.33 -27.36 -14.88
C LEU A 379 -36.80 -27.69 -14.60
N LYS A 380 -37.37 -28.67 -15.31
CA LYS A 380 -38.71 -29.20 -14.98
C LYS A 380 -38.59 -30.22 -13.85
N ARG A 381 -39.46 -30.12 -12.84
CA ARG A 381 -39.51 -31.05 -11.69
C ARG A 381 -38.19 -31.12 -10.87
N GLY A 382 -37.39 -30.05 -10.85
CA GLY A 382 -36.16 -29.97 -10.04
C GLY A 382 -36.38 -30.06 -8.52
N ARG A 383 -37.62 -29.84 -8.04
CA ARG A 383 -38.00 -29.98 -6.62
C ARG A 383 -38.43 -31.39 -6.22
N THR A 384 -38.39 -32.36 -7.14
CA THR A 384 -38.74 -33.74 -6.82
C THR A 384 -37.61 -34.38 -6.02
N ARG A 385 -37.86 -34.61 -4.72
CA ARG A 385 -36.95 -35.31 -3.81
C ARG A 385 -36.47 -36.63 -4.41
N TRP A 386 -35.23 -36.99 -4.11
CA TRP A 386 -34.60 -38.20 -4.63
C TRP A 386 -33.69 -38.81 -3.58
N GLU A 387 -33.94 -40.07 -3.25
CA GLU A 387 -32.99 -40.88 -2.51
C GLU A 387 -32.08 -41.62 -3.51
N ALA A 388 -30.80 -41.27 -3.48
CA ALA A 388 -29.82 -41.67 -4.47
C ALA A 388 -28.75 -42.57 -3.85
N LEU A 389 -28.62 -43.79 -4.36
CA LEU A 389 -27.48 -44.66 -4.05
C LEU A 389 -26.30 -44.32 -4.96
N SER A 390 -25.08 -44.66 -4.54
CA SER A 390 -23.90 -44.59 -5.39
C SER A 390 -24.13 -45.30 -6.73
N GLY A 391 -23.77 -44.64 -7.83
CA GLY A 391 -23.97 -45.11 -9.20
C GLY A 391 -25.35 -44.80 -9.81
N THR A 392 -26.32 -44.30 -9.04
CA THR A 392 -27.65 -44.00 -9.55
C THR A 392 -27.71 -42.65 -10.27
N SER A 393 -28.56 -42.58 -11.30
CA SER A 393 -28.73 -41.40 -12.15
C SER A 393 -30.18 -40.95 -12.19
N LYS A 394 -30.40 -39.64 -12.36
CA LYS A 394 -31.73 -39.06 -12.57
C LYS A 394 -31.69 -38.05 -13.70
N GLU A 395 -32.60 -38.22 -14.65
CA GLU A 395 -32.78 -37.30 -15.78
C GLU A 395 -33.84 -36.24 -15.47
N TYR A 396 -33.61 -35.04 -15.99
CA TYR A 396 -34.52 -33.91 -15.84
C TYR A 396 -34.69 -33.23 -17.19
N MET A 397 -35.94 -32.98 -17.58
CA MET A 397 -36.25 -32.21 -18.78
C MET A 397 -35.96 -30.73 -18.56
N VAL A 398 -35.35 -30.08 -19.54
CA VAL A 398 -35.09 -28.64 -19.55
C VAL A 398 -36.23 -27.92 -20.28
N ARG A 399 -36.49 -26.67 -19.93
CA ARG A 399 -37.43 -25.82 -20.68
C ARG A 399 -36.88 -25.55 -22.08
N LYS A 400 -37.77 -25.51 -23.08
CA LYS A 400 -37.40 -25.28 -24.47
C LYS A 400 -36.59 -23.98 -24.62
N ASP A 401 -35.58 -24.00 -25.48
CA ASP A 401 -34.72 -22.86 -25.87
C ASP A 401 -33.96 -22.20 -24.69
N ALA A 402 -33.81 -22.89 -23.56
CA ALA A 402 -33.16 -22.37 -22.37
C ALA A 402 -31.62 -22.34 -22.53
N LEU A 403 -31.05 -21.14 -22.60
CA LEU A 403 -29.61 -20.94 -22.41
C LEU A 403 -29.27 -21.05 -20.92
N VAL A 404 -28.30 -21.88 -20.56
CA VAL A 404 -27.96 -22.20 -19.17
C VAL A 404 -26.45 -22.35 -18.99
N ASN A 405 -25.96 -22.10 -17.78
CA ASN A 405 -24.53 -22.24 -17.43
C ASN A 405 -24.26 -22.50 -15.94
N THR A 406 -25.31 -22.65 -15.13
CA THR A 406 -25.20 -22.81 -13.68
C THR A 406 -26.15 -23.88 -13.19
N PHE A 407 -25.64 -24.89 -12.50
CA PHE A 407 -26.42 -25.95 -11.89
C PHE A 407 -26.38 -25.82 -10.36
N MET A 408 -27.53 -26.06 -9.72
CA MET A 408 -27.66 -26.11 -8.27
C MET A 408 -28.10 -27.50 -7.84
N ILE A 409 -27.52 -28.01 -6.76
CA ILE A 409 -27.96 -29.22 -6.06
C ILE A 409 -27.91 -29.00 -4.54
N GLN A 410 -28.89 -29.55 -3.82
CA GLN A 410 -29.01 -29.47 -2.36
C GLN A 410 -29.32 -30.85 -1.78
N GLU A 411 -28.68 -31.22 -0.68
CA GLU A 411 -29.06 -32.35 0.16
C GLU A 411 -30.06 -31.92 1.24
N ASP A 412 -30.88 -32.87 1.70
CA ASP A 412 -31.68 -32.74 2.90
C ASP A 412 -30.78 -32.95 4.12
N ILE A 413 -30.06 -31.90 4.51
CA ILE A 413 -29.06 -31.97 5.58
C ILE A 413 -29.65 -32.29 6.96
N THR A 414 -30.97 -32.21 7.14
CA THR A 414 -31.63 -32.73 8.37
C THR A 414 -31.55 -34.25 8.47
N LYS A 415 -31.02 -34.92 7.44
CA LYS A 415 -30.72 -36.35 7.41
C LYS A 415 -29.22 -36.63 7.20
N GLY A 416 -28.39 -35.61 7.33
CA GLY A 416 -26.93 -35.67 7.24
C GLY A 416 -26.38 -35.28 5.87
N GLN A 417 -25.06 -35.15 5.80
CA GLN A 417 -24.32 -34.83 4.57
C GLN A 417 -23.70 -36.11 4.00
N ARG A 418 -24.07 -36.48 2.77
CA ARG A 418 -23.82 -37.83 2.26
C ARG A 418 -23.12 -37.86 0.89
N VAL A 419 -23.43 -36.96 -0.03
CA VAL A 419 -22.81 -36.98 -1.37
C VAL A 419 -21.31 -36.73 -1.29
N GLU A 420 -20.52 -37.60 -1.92
CA GLU A 420 -19.06 -37.51 -2.00
C GLU A 420 -18.56 -37.15 -3.39
N SER A 421 -19.30 -37.56 -4.44
CA SER A 421 -19.07 -37.11 -5.81
C SER A 421 -20.31 -37.24 -6.69
N PHE A 422 -20.42 -36.34 -7.66
CA PHE A 422 -21.47 -36.35 -8.67
C PHE A 422 -20.95 -35.90 -10.04
N LEU A 423 -21.66 -36.35 -11.09
CA LEU A 423 -21.47 -35.96 -12.47
C LEU A 423 -22.75 -35.32 -13.00
N LEU A 424 -22.60 -34.23 -13.73
CA LEU A 424 -23.67 -33.56 -14.46
C LEU A 424 -23.39 -33.63 -15.96
N GLU A 425 -24.36 -34.14 -16.72
CA GLU A 425 -24.33 -34.21 -18.18
C GLU A 425 -25.54 -33.52 -18.79
N GLY A 426 -25.38 -32.96 -19.99
CA GLY A 426 -26.45 -32.39 -20.80
C GLY A 426 -26.60 -33.14 -22.11
N TYR A 427 -27.83 -33.21 -22.61
CA TYR A 427 -28.18 -33.85 -23.87
C TYR A 427 -28.65 -32.82 -24.90
N TRP A 428 -27.96 -32.76 -26.03
CA TRP A 428 -28.36 -32.00 -27.22
C TRP A 428 -27.68 -32.59 -28.46
N ASP A 429 -28.25 -32.36 -29.64
CA ASP A 429 -27.76 -32.92 -30.92
C ASP A 429 -27.54 -34.44 -30.87
N GLY A 430 -28.45 -35.17 -30.22
CA GLY A 430 -28.39 -36.62 -30.12
C GLY A 430 -27.38 -37.19 -29.12
N ASN A 431 -26.59 -36.36 -28.43
CA ASN A 431 -25.43 -36.81 -27.64
C ASN A 431 -25.45 -36.29 -26.19
N TRP A 432 -24.99 -37.13 -25.26
CA TRP A 432 -24.68 -36.72 -23.88
C TRP A 432 -23.29 -36.11 -23.81
N ARG A 433 -23.15 -34.98 -23.11
CA ARG A 433 -21.87 -34.31 -22.88
C ARG A 433 -21.72 -33.92 -21.41
N THR A 434 -20.54 -34.13 -20.85
CA THR A 434 -20.21 -33.68 -19.50
C THR A 434 -20.30 -32.16 -19.42
N LEU A 435 -21.11 -31.67 -18.49
CA LEU A 435 -21.21 -30.24 -18.18
C LEU A 435 -20.32 -29.88 -17.00
N ALA A 436 -20.36 -30.70 -15.94
CA ALA A 436 -19.54 -30.47 -14.76
C ALA A 436 -19.40 -31.72 -13.89
N GLU A 437 -18.39 -31.69 -13.01
CA GLU A 437 -18.18 -32.66 -11.94
C GLU A 437 -18.03 -31.93 -10.60
N GLY A 438 -18.40 -32.60 -9.51
CA GLY A 438 -18.25 -32.08 -8.17
C GLY A 438 -18.12 -33.18 -7.12
N THR A 439 -17.71 -32.78 -5.92
CA THR A 439 -17.54 -33.67 -4.76
C THR A 439 -18.74 -33.53 -3.82
N THR A 440 -18.56 -32.83 -2.70
CA THR A 440 -19.59 -32.62 -1.67
C THR A 440 -20.71 -31.72 -2.17
N VAL A 441 -21.92 -31.96 -1.64
CA VAL A 441 -23.08 -31.10 -1.88
C VAL A 441 -23.47 -30.34 -0.61
N GLY A 442 -23.88 -31.04 0.45
CA GLY A 442 -24.36 -30.43 1.68
C GLY A 442 -25.62 -29.59 1.48
N TYR A 443 -25.70 -28.46 2.18
CA TYR A 443 -26.82 -27.53 2.10
C TYR A 443 -27.06 -27.03 0.67
N LYS A 444 -25.98 -26.63 -0.02
CA LYS A 444 -26.05 -26.13 -1.40
C LYS A 444 -24.71 -26.22 -2.11
N ARG A 445 -24.76 -26.75 -3.33
CA ARG A 445 -23.68 -26.69 -4.31
C ARG A 445 -24.14 -25.97 -5.57
N LEU A 446 -23.39 -24.95 -5.98
CA LEU A 446 -23.54 -24.29 -7.27
C LEU A 446 -22.31 -24.60 -8.14
N VAL A 447 -22.56 -25.04 -9.36
CA VAL A 447 -21.51 -25.37 -10.33
C VAL A 447 -21.75 -24.60 -11.61
N ARG A 448 -20.74 -23.82 -12.02
CA ARG A 448 -20.74 -23.09 -13.29
C ARG A 448 -20.03 -23.91 -14.37
N PHE A 449 -20.52 -23.83 -15.61
CA PHE A 449 -19.98 -24.51 -16.78
C PHE A 449 -20.17 -23.62 -18.03
N THR A 450 -19.62 -24.04 -19.17
CA THR A 450 -19.77 -23.28 -20.43
C THR A 450 -21.23 -23.22 -20.88
N GLU A 451 -21.67 -22.07 -21.35
CA GLU A 451 -23.06 -21.85 -21.78
C GLU A 451 -23.51 -22.87 -22.84
N CYS A 452 -24.71 -23.43 -22.67
CA CYS A 452 -25.29 -24.39 -23.60
C CYS A 452 -26.83 -24.37 -23.55
N GLN A 453 -27.47 -25.09 -24.48
CA GLN A 453 -28.93 -25.24 -24.58
C GLN A 453 -29.34 -26.73 -24.58
N PRO A 454 -29.20 -27.45 -23.46
CA PRO A 454 -29.54 -28.86 -23.39
C PRO A 454 -31.06 -29.07 -23.42
N GLU A 455 -31.53 -30.13 -24.09
CA GLU A 455 -32.92 -30.57 -24.07
C GLU A 455 -33.28 -31.23 -22.72
N LYS A 456 -32.32 -31.94 -22.14
CA LYS A 456 -32.40 -32.58 -20.83
C LYS A 456 -31.02 -32.66 -20.19
N ILE A 457 -30.99 -32.80 -18.87
CA ILE A 457 -29.76 -33.06 -18.09
C ILE A 457 -29.87 -34.39 -17.34
N ARG A 458 -28.71 -35.00 -17.04
CA ARG A 458 -28.57 -36.18 -16.20
C ARG A 458 -27.64 -35.86 -15.05
N LEU A 459 -28.10 -36.12 -13.83
CA LEU A 459 -27.30 -36.05 -12.62
C LEU A 459 -27.03 -37.48 -12.15
N THR A 460 -25.76 -37.83 -11.99
CA THR A 460 -25.31 -39.12 -11.49
C THR A 460 -24.61 -38.92 -10.15
N ILE A 461 -25.12 -39.55 -9.08
CA ILE A 461 -24.39 -39.60 -7.80
C ILE A 461 -23.39 -40.72 -7.90
N ARG A 462 -22.10 -40.40 -8.10
CA ARG A 462 -21.04 -41.39 -8.30
C ARG A 462 -20.69 -42.09 -6.98
N SER A 463 -20.57 -41.33 -5.90
CA SER A 463 -20.33 -41.86 -4.55
C SER A 463 -21.10 -41.07 -3.49
N ALA A 464 -21.61 -41.78 -2.49
CA ALA A 464 -22.23 -41.22 -1.30
C ALA A 464 -21.99 -42.11 -0.07
N ARG A 465 -22.11 -41.52 1.11
CA ARG A 465 -22.22 -42.22 2.40
C ARG A 465 -23.66 -42.70 2.57
N ASN A 466 -23.89 -44.00 2.39
CA ASN A 466 -25.24 -44.57 2.38
C ASN A 466 -26.10 -43.87 1.28
N ALA A 467 -27.44 -43.91 1.38
CA ALA A 467 -28.32 -43.27 0.43
C ALA A 467 -28.35 -41.75 0.62
N ALA A 468 -27.95 -40.97 -0.39
CA ALA A 468 -28.00 -39.51 -0.35
C ALA A 468 -29.43 -38.99 -0.55
N HIS A 469 -29.89 -38.06 0.29
CA HIS A 469 -31.22 -37.46 0.18
C HIS A 469 -31.13 -36.13 -0.56
N ILE A 470 -31.30 -36.15 -1.89
CA ILE A 470 -31.31 -34.94 -2.71
C ILE A 470 -32.65 -34.22 -2.53
N LEU A 471 -32.59 -33.01 -1.97
CA LEU A 471 -33.75 -32.18 -1.66
C LEU A 471 -34.24 -31.39 -2.89
N ARG A 472 -33.29 -30.81 -3.64
CA ARG A 472 -33.59 -29.93 -4.78
C ARG A 472 -32.44 -29.88 -5.78
N THR A 473 -32.79 -29.83 -7.05
CA THR A 473 -31.93 -29.42 -8.15
C THR A 473 -32.50 -28.20 -8.87
N GLY A 474 -31.64 -27.44 -9.54
CA GLY A 474 -32.04 -26.28 -10.35
C GLY A 474 -31.03 -25.99 -11.46
N LEU A 475 -31.50 -25.37 -12.54
CA LEU A 475 -30.68 -25.03 -13.70
C LEU A 475 -30.94 -23.59 -14.11
N PHE A 476 -29.87 -22.79 -14.19
CA PHE A 476 -29.93 -21.33 -14.25
C PHE A 476 -28.96 -20.76 -15.30
N TYR A 477 -29.18 -19.48 -15.60
CA TYR A 477 -28.29 -18.67 -16.43
C TYR A 477 -27.71 -17.53 -15.61
N ALA A 478 -26.43 -17.62 -15.27
CA ALA A 478 -25.66 -16.57 -14.64
C ALA A 478 -24.94 -15.78 -15.73
N ARG A 479 -25.39 -14.56 -16.03
CA ARG A 479 -24.77 -13.74 -17.09
C ARG A 479 -23.26 -13.60 -16.84
N PRO A 480 -22.38 -13.92 -17.80
CA PRO A 480 -20.94 -13.73 -17.63
C PRO A 480 -20.59 -12.28 -17.31
N LEU A 481 -19.67 -12.09 -16.35
CA LEU A 481 -19.15 -10.79 -15.95
C LEU A 481 -17.68 -10.71 -16.33
N THR A 482 -17.28 -9.62 -16.98
CA THR A 482 -15.87 -9.32 -17.24
C THR A 482 -15.34 -8.47 -16.10
N ASP A 483 -14.24 -8.89 -15.49
CA ASP A 483 -13.57 -8.08 -14.48
C ASP A 483 -12.70 -7.03 -15.19
N ASN A 484 -13.21 -5.81 -15.31
CA ASN A 484 -12.45 -4.65 -15.78
C ASN A 484 -11.73 -3.95 -14.61
N SER A 485 -11.47 -4.66 -13.50
CA SER A 485 -10.82 -4.08 -12.34
C SER A 485 -9.50 -3.45 -12.78
N ALA A 486 -9.35 -2.15 -12.53
CA ALA A 486 -8.10 -1.46 -12.74
C ALA A 486 -7.03 -2.24 -11.96
N LYS A 487 -5.94 -2.65 -12.64
CA LYS A 487 -4.83 -3.34 -11.99
C LYS A 487 -4.46 -2.54 -10.74
N VAL A 488 -4.50 -3.20 -9.58
CA VAL A 488 -4.17 -2.56 -8.30
C VAL A 488 -2.80 -1.90 -8.43
N GLN A 489 -2.76 -0.57 -8.28
CA GLN A 489 -1.53 0.18 -8.42
C GLN A 489 -0.70 -0.01 -7.15
N LEU A 490 0.34 -0.83 -7.23
CA LEU A 490 1.23 -1.15 -6.11
C LEU A 490 2.11 0.04 -5.69
N GLY A 491 2.31 1.01 -6.59
CA GLY A 491 3.06 2.23 -6.34
C GLY A 491 3.01 3.16 -7.55
N ASN A 492 3.46 4.40 -7.38
CA ASN A 492 3.56 5.38 -8.47
C ASN A 492 5.01 5.74 -8.83
N VAL A 493 6.00 5.19 -8.13
CA VAL A 493 7.41 5.27 -8.53
C VAL A 493 7.74 4.14 -9.51
N PRO A 494 8.22 4.44 -10.73
CA PRO A 494 8.55 3.41 -11.72
C PRO A 494 9.69 2.50 -11.26
N VAL A 495 9.40 1.19 -11.15
CA VAL A 495 10.39 0.17 -10.76
C VAL A 495 11.51 -0.06 -11.78
N SER A 496 11.35 0.43 -13.02
CA SER A 496 12.37 0.30 -14.07
C SER A 496 13.65 1.08 -13.78
N GLN A 497 13.60 2.07 -12.89
CA GLN A 497 14.75 2.87 -12.47
C GLN A 497 15.43 2.30 -11.22
N TRP A 498 14.84 1.30 -10.57
CA TRP A 498 15.31 0.77 -9.31
C TRP A 498 16.59 -0.04 -9.48
N ARG A 499 17.57 0.21 -8.62
CA ARG A 499 18.84 -0.51 -8.55
C ARG A 499 18.93 -1.24 -7.22
N LEU A 500 19.35 -2.50 -7.29
CA LEU A 500 19.54 -3.33 -6.11
C LEU A 500 20.89 -3.02 -5.48
N SER A 501 20.92 -2.90 -4.15
CA SER A 501 22.16 -2.65 -3.40
C SER A 501 22.88 -3.94 -2.98
N GLY A 502 22.48 -5.12 -3.50
CA GLY A 502 22.98 -6.44 -3.10
C GLY A 502 23.37 -7.34 -4.28
N THR A 503 24.04 -8.45 -3.98
CA THR A 503 24.50 -9.45 -4.96
C THR A 503 23.47 -10.55 -5.27
N ASP A 504 22.31 -10.54 -4.60
CA ASP A 504 21.24 -11.50 -4.83
C ASP A 504 20.32 -11.04 -5.98
N GLU A 505 20.55 -11.59 -7.18
CA GLU A 505 19.76 -11.28 -8.36
C GLU A 505 18.28 -11.69 -8.23
N THR A 506 17.94 -12.60 -7.30
CA THR A 506 16.56 -13.05 -7.10
C THR A 506 15.67 -12.00 -6.44
N MET A 507 16.25 -10.96 -5.84
CA MET A 507 15.52 -9.81 -5.27
C MET A 507 14.62 -9.11 -6.28
N ARG A 508 14.92 -9.19 -7.59
CA ARG A 508 14.07 -8.63 -8.64
C ARG A 508 12.65 -9.20 -8.62
N LYS A 509 12.46 -10.43 -8.15
CA LYS A 509 11.14 -11.07 -8.01
C LYS A 509 10.20 -10.32 -7.08
N ALA A 510 10.71 -9.44 -6.21
CA ALA A 510 9.91 -8.65 -5.30
C ALA A 510 9.28 -7.40 -5.95
N PHE A 511 9.58 -7.09 -7.22
CA PHE A 511 9.05 -5.90 -7.91
C PHE A 511 9.02 -6.08 -9.45
N ASP A 512 8.86 -7.32 -9.92
CA ASP A 512 8.81 -7.65 -11.35
C ASP A 512 7.41 -7.48 -11.98
N LYS A 513 6.43 -7.02 -11.17
CA LYS A 513 5.03 -6.83 -11.52
C LYS A 513 4.27 -8.14 -11.74
N ASN A 514 4.74 -9.24 -11.17
CA ASN A 514 4.10 -10.53 -11.18
C ASN A 514 3.93 -11.08 -9.75
N VAL A 515 2.72 -10.94 -9.20
CA VAL A 515 2.39 -11.45 -7.85
C VAL A 515 2.54 -12.97 -7.66
N GLN A 516 2.81 -13.74 -8.72
CA GLN A 516 3.07 -15.18 -8.66
C GLN A 516 4.56 -15.51 -8.46
N THR A 517 5.48 -14.57 -8.74
CA THR A 517 6.89 -14.71 -8.40
C THR A 517 7.12 -14.18 -6.99
N VAL A 518 8.08 -14.78 -6.28
CA VAL A 518 8.34 -14.45 -4.87
C VAL A 518 9.84 -14.48 -4.62
N TRP A 519 10.37 -13.40 -4.04
CA TRP A 519 11.69 -13.39 -3.43
C TRP A 519 11.61 -14.03 -2.04
N ARG A 520 12.49 -15.00 -1.76
CA ARG A 520 12.50 -15.77 -0.50
C ARG A 520 13.92 -15.88 0.04
N THR A 521 14.07 -15.80 1.36
CA THR A 521 15.38 -15.88 2.02
C THR A 521 15.39 -16.82 3.21
N GLU A 522 16.56 -17.41 3.48
CA GLU A 522 16.92 -17.90 4.81
C GLU A 522 17.35 -16.70 5.67
N GLY A 523 16.81 -16.59 6.89
CA GLY A 523 16.96 -15.43 7.77
C GLY A 523 15.95 -14.32 7.52
N LEU A 524 15.75 -13.46 8.52
CA LEU A 524 15.05 -12.19 8.39
C LEU A 524 15.96 -11.19 7.67
N LYS A 525 15.93 -11.18 6.33
CA LYS A 525 16.82 -10.33 5.52
C LYS A 525 16.15 -9.01 5.17
N THR A 526 16.88 -7.92 5.33
CA THR A 526 16.43 -6.58 4.94
C THR A 526 16.39 -6.45 3.42
N PHE A 527 15.29 -5.92 2.90
CA PHE A 527 15.13 -5.62 1.48
C PHE A 527 15.47 -4.17 1.21
N THR A 528 16.54 -3.88 0.46
CA THR A 528 17.06 -2.53 0.22
C THR A 528 17.13 -2.21 -1.28
N VAL A 529 16.68 -1.01 -1.66
CA VAL A 529 16.62 -0.56 -3.06
C VAL A 529 17.03 0.93 -3.18
N ASP A 530 17.82 1.25 -4.20
CA ASP A 530 18.00 2.61 -4.74
C ASP A 530 16.90 2.87 -5.77
N LEU A 531 16.10 3.90 -5.58
CA LEU A 531 15.04 4.28 -6.51
C LEU A 531 15.57 4.82 -7.85
N GLY A 532 16.87 5.09 -7.94
CA GLY A 532 17.54 5.70 -9.09
C GLY A 532 17.40 7.22 -9.15
N ARG A 533 16.52 7.79 -8.32
CA ARG A 533 16.23 9.22 -8.20
C ARG A 533 15.83 9.58 -6.78
N ASP A 534 15.96 10.84 -6.43
CA ASP A 534 15.34 11.40 -5.23
C ASP A 534 13.80 11.33 -5.35
N ALA A 535 13.12 11.05 -4.25
CA ALA A 535 11.67 11.05 -4.19
C ALA A 535 11.18 11.57 -2.83
N GLU A 536 9.98 12.16 -2.82
CA GLU A 536 9.26 12.50 -1.60
C GLU A 536 8.24 11.38 -1.31
N ILE A 537 8.67 10.39 -0.54
CA ILE A 537 7.97 9.12 -0.29
C ILE A 537 6.84 9.35 0.72
N THR A 538 5.62 8.93 0.36
CA THR A 538 4.39 9.07 1.15
C THR A 538 3.81 7.74 1.61
N GLY A 539 4.41 6.63 1.18
CA GLY A 539 3.99 5.30 1.59
C GLY A 539 4.64 4.21 0.75
N PHE A 540 4.27 2.98 1.04
CA PHE A 540 4.69 1.80 0.30
C PHE A 540 3.59 0.74 0.32
N SER A 541 3.66 -0.23 -0.59
CA SER A 541 2.84 -1.43 -0.54
C SER A 541 3.71 -2.67 -0.34
N TYR A 542 3.17 -3.68 0.31
CA TYR A 542 3.79 -4.99 0.50
C TYR A 542 2.80 -6.10 0.13
N THR A 543 3.21 -7.01 -0.75
CA THR A 543 2.41 -8.18 -1.15
C THR A 543 3.11 -9.46 -0.69
N PRO A 544 2.49 -10.25 0.20
CA PRO A 544 2.99 -11.58 0.57
C PRO A 544 2.98 -12.57 -0.59
N ALA A 545 3.66 -13.70 -0.40
CA ALA A 545 3.52 -14.85 -1.29
C ALA A 545 2.03 -15.21 -1.50
N GLN A 546 1.63 -15.38 -2.76
CA GLN A 546 0.24 -15.73 -3.12
C GLN A 546 0.03 -17.25 -3.33
N ASP A 547 1.06 -18.05 -3.06
CA ASP A 547 1.00 -19.51 -3.10
C ASP A 547 0.61 -20.11 -1.73
N ASP A 548 0.47 -21.44 -1.67
CA ASP A 548 0.10 -22.16 -0.43
C ASP A 548 1.19 -22.04 0.67
N ASN A 549 2.43 -21.67 0.31
CA ASN A 549 3.55 -21.57 1.24
C ASN A 549 3.78 -20.11 1.69
N LEU A 550 3.06 -19.74 2.75
CA LEU A 550 3.14 -18.42 3.37
C LEU A 550 4.37 -18.19 4.27
N ALA A 551 5.31 -19.15 4.34
CA ALA A 551 6.52 -18.98 5.16
C ALA A 551 7.29 -17.71 4.75
N GLY A 552 7.73 -16.95 5.75
CA GLY A 552 8.45 -15.71 5.57
C GLY A 552 7.58 -14.48 5.32
N THR A 553 6.24 -14.62 5.35
CA THR A 553 5.34 -13.47 5.29
C THR A 553 5.61 -12.54 6.47
N ILE A 554 6.01 -11.31 6.17
CA ILE A 554 6.42 -10.33 7.17
C ILE A 554 5.19 -9.91 7.99
N TYR A 555 5.28 -10.00 9.31
CA TYR A 555 4.25 -9.52 10.24
C TYR A 555 4.68 -8.23 10.92
N LYS A 556 5.86 -8.20 11.55
CA LYS A 556 6.44 -6.98 12.13
C LYS A 556 7.55 -6.46 11.24
N TYR A 557 7.60 -5.14 11.04
CA TYR A 557 8.56 -4.51 10.17
C TYR A 557 9.01 -3.14 10.68
N ARG A 558 10.09 -2.65 10.09
CA ARG A 558 10.45 -1.23 10.10
C ARG A 558 10.71 -0.80 8.67
N PHE A 559 10.21 0.38 8.29
CA PHE A 559 10.48 0.97 6.98
C PHE A 559 11.38 2.18 7.15
N GLU A 560 12.47 2.23 6.38
CA GLU A 560 13.48 3.27 6.50
C GLU A 560 13.82 3.84 5.12
N VAL A 561 14.17 5.12 5.09
CA VAL A 561 14.61 5.83 3.87
C VAL A 561 16.00 6.43 4.08
N SER A 562 16.74 6.65 2.99
CA SER A 562 18.05 7.28 3.01
C SER A 562 18.29 8.11 1.74
N MET A 563 19.14 9.13 1.83
CA MET A 563 19.58 9.92 0.67
C MET A 563 20.86 9.38 0.05
N ASP A 564 21.71 8.71 0.83
CA ASP A 564 23.06 8.29 0.47
C ASP A 564 23.28 6.78 0.59
N GLY A 565 22.28 6.02 1.05
CA GLY A 565 22.34 4.58 1.28
C GLY A 565 23.09 4.18 2.55
N SER A 566 23.60 5.12 3.34
CA SER A 566 24.39 4.87 4.54
C SER A 566 23.75 5.44 5.82
N HIS A 567 23.14 6.62 5.75
CA HIS A 567 22.39 7.22 6.86
C HIS A 567 20.89 6.99 6.69
N TRP A 568 20.29 6.25 7.63
CA TRP A 568 18.90 5.77 7.52
C TRP A 568 17.97 6.45 8.52
N LYS A 569 16.81 6.89 8.04
CA LYS A 569 15.73 7.45 8.87
C LYS A 569 14.52 6.52 8.85
N THR A 570 14.06 6.14 10.05
CA THR A 570 12.84 5.35 10.23
C THR A 570 11.61 6.20 9.93
N CYS A 571 10.72 5.66 9.08
CA CYS A 571 9.41 6.24 8.82
C CYS A 571 8.43 5.84 9.93
N ALA A 572 7.58 6.77 10.38
CA ALA A 572 6.55 6.50 11.36
C ALA A 572 5.43 5.67 10.73
N THR A 573 5.27 4.43 11.21
CA THR A 573 4.21 3.50 10.79
C THR A 573 3.71 2.70 12.00
N SER A 574 2.69 1.85 11.81
CA SER A 574 2.26 0.88 12.83
C SER A 574 3.37 -0.11 13.23
N GLY A 575 4.37 -0.33 12.37
CA GLY A 575 5.41 -1.34 12.54
C GLY A 575 4.92 -2.79 12.39
N GLU A 576 3.65 -2.98 12.00
CA GLU A 576 3.05 -4.30 11.77
C GLU A 576 2.09 -4.30 10.59
N PHE A 577 2.05 -5.41 9.86
CA PHE A 577 0.98 -5.71 8.92
C PHE A 577 -0.09 -6.50 9.66
N SER A 578 -1.02 -5.77 10.28
CA SER A 578 -2.09 -6.34 11.08
C SER A 578 -2.90 -7.36 10.26
N ASN A 579 -3.27 -8.47 10.90
CA ASN A 579 -4.04 -9.56 10.32
C ASN A 579 -3.45 -10.31 9.09
N ILE A 580 -2.21 -10.03 8.70
CA ILE A 580 -1.62 -10.62 7.48
C ILE A 580 -1.49 -12.15 7.51
N MET A 581 -1.46 -12.75 8.71
CA MET A 581 -1.45 -14.20 8.91
C MET A 581 -2.75 -14.86 8.43
N HIS A 582 -3.89 -14.18 8.57
CA HIS A 582 -5.20 -14.67 8.18
C HIS A 582 -5.61 -14.14 6.81
N ASN A 583 -5.14 -12.94 6.45
CA ASN A 583 -5.41 -12.28 5.17
C ASN A 583 -4.11 -11.83 4.45
N PRO A 584 -3.39 -12.75 3.79
CA PRO A 584 -2.14 -12.43 3.07
C PRO A 584 -2.44 -11.80 1.70
N VAL A 585 -3.04 -10.61 1.72
CA VAL A 585 -3.28 -9.74 0.55
C VAL A 585 -2.27 -8.59 0.56
N THR A 586 -2.22 -7.81 -0.52
CA THR A 586 -1.39 -6.60 -0.57
C THR A 586 -1.80 -5.63 0.54
N CYS A 587 -0.86 -5.28 1.40
CA CYS A 587 -1.00 -4.26 2.42
C CYS A 587 -0.47 -2.92 1.88
N PHE A 588 -1.23 -1.85 2.09
CA PHE A 588 -0.83 -0.49 1.76
C PHE A 588 -0.52 0.28 3.04
N VAL A 589 0.69 0.79 3.14
CA VAL A 589 1.14 1.58 4.28
C VAL A 589 1.37 2.99 3.80
N HIS A 590 0.58 3.92 4.33
CA HIS A 590 0.76 5.34 4.08
C HIS A 590 1.31 6.03 5.32
N PHE A 591 2.16 7.01 5.08
CA PHE A 591 2.77 7.79 6.14
C PHE A 591 1.92 9.03 6.43
N GLU A 592 1.90 9.45 7.70
CA GLU A 592 1.25 10.71 8.10
C GLU A 592 1.99 11.94 7.58
N GLN A 593 3.31 11.81 7.39
CA GLN A 593 4.18 12.82 6.79
C GLN A 593 4.96 12.22 5.63
N SER A 594 5.39 13.06 4.68
CA SER A 594 6.30 12.63 3.63
C SER A 594 7.74 12.49 4.14
N TYR A 595 8.51 11.61 3.49
CA TYR A 595 9.93 11.41 3.76
C TYR A 595 10.72 11.52 2.47
N ARG A 596 11.67 12.45 2.41
CA ARG A 596 12.59 12.54 1.28
C ARG A 596 13.59 11.37 1.35
N GLY A 597 13.73 10.63 0.26
CA GLY A 597 14.65 9.50 0.16
C GLY A 597 14.96 9.15 -1.29
N ARG A 598 16.19 8.69 -1.53
CA ARG A 598 16.59 8.03 -2.77
C ARG A 598 16.63 6.52 -2.61
N PHE A 599 16.98 6.06 -1.41
CA PHE A 599 16.97 4.66 -1.04
C PHE A 599 15.83 4.38 -0.07
N PHE A 600 15.28 3.18 -0.12
CA PHE A 600 14.43 2.66 0.94
C PHE A 600 14.88 1.27 1.35
N ARG A 601 14.51 0.88 2.57
CA ARG A 601 14.59 -0.51 2.99
C ARG A 601 13.42 -0.94 3.86
N LEU A 602 12.95 -2.15 3.62
CA LEU A 602 11.98 -2.86 4.46
C LEU A 602 12.75 -3.85 5.33
N VAL A 603 12.76 -3.61 6.64
CA VAL A 603 13.43 -4.43 7.64
C VAL A 603 12.40 -5.36 8.29
N PRO A 604 12.39 -6.67 7.99
CA PRO A 604 11.51 -7.61 8.67
C PRO A 604 12.01 -7.82 10.11
N LEU A 605 11.11 -7.68 11.08
CA LEU A 605 11.37 -7.88 12.51
C LEU A 605 10.77 -9.21 13.01
N ALA A 606 9.68 -9.68 12.39
CA ALA A 606 9.09 -10.99 12.63
C ALA A 606 8.26 -11.44 11.43
N GLU A 607 8.11 -12.76 11.26
CA GLU A 607 7.24 -13.39 10.26
C GLU A 607 6.19 -14.29 10.91
N ILE A 608 5.14 -14.66 10.16
CA ILE A 608 3.93 -15.28 10.69
C ILE A 608 4.12 -16.70 11.28
N SER A 609 5.16 -17.45 10.89
CA SER A 609 5.38 -18.84 11.32
C SER A 609 6.45 -19.04 12.40
N GLY A 610 7.02 -17.96 12.95
CA GLY A 610 8.09 -18.00 13.96
C GLY A 610 9.45 -18.56 13.47
N LYS A 611 9.63 -18.78 12.17
CA LYS A 611 10.88 -19.18 11.51
C LYS A 611 11.63 -17.93 11.02
N PRO A 612 12.96 -17.89 11.11
CA PRO A 612 13.71 -16.75 10.59
C PRO A 612 13.81 -16.86 9.06
N CYS A 613 12.78 -16.44 8.33
CA CYS A 613 12.77 -16.35 6.87
C CYS A 613 11.97 -15.13 6.40
N THR A 614 12.19 -14.68 5.17
CA THR A 614 11.46 -13.53 4.59
C THR A 614 10.95 -13.89 3.21
N SER A 615 9.74 -13.45 2.87
CA SER A 615 9.15 -13.56 1.55
C SER A 615 8.43 -12.28 1.11
N ILE A 616 8.67 -11.89 -0.14
CA ILE A 616 8.05 -10.72 -0.78
C ILE A 616 7.66 -11.12 -2.20
N ALA A 617 6.37 -11.07 -2.53
CA ALA A 617 5.90 -11.24 -3.91
C ALA A 617 6.00 -9.92 -4.66
N GLU A 618 5.48 -8.83 -4.09
CA GLU A 618 5.60 -7.50 -4.68
C GLU A 618 5.81 -6.42 -3.60
N ILE A 619 6.52 -5.36 -3.96
CA ILE A 619 6.70 -4.17 -3.16
C ILE A 619 6.62 -2.94 -4.08
N GLY A 620 5.92 -1.90 -3.63
CA GLY A 620 5.79 -0.66 -4.38
C GLY A 620 5.99 0.56 -3.50
N ILE A 621 6.34 1.69 -4.12
CA ILE A 621 6.57 2.96 -3.44
C ILE A 621 5.60 4.02 -3.95
N PHE A 622 4.99 4.74 -3.01
CA PHE A 622 4.20 5.93 -3.27
C PHE A 622 5.05 7.16 -2.96
N ALA A 623 5.14 8.09 -3.92
CA ALA A 623 5.83 9.35 -3.77
C ALA A 623 5.05 10.48 -4.47
N VAL A 624 5.21 11.71 -4.00
CA VAL A 624 4.78 12.90 -4.74
C VAL A 624 5.90 13.39 -5.65
N ALA A 625 5.54 14.02 -6.77
CA ALA A 625 6.51 14.59 -7.69
C ALA A 625 7.33 15.68 -7.00
N LEU A 626 8.65 15.69 -7.23
CA LEU A 626 9.50 16.75 -6.71
C LEU A 626 9.16 18.09 -7.38
N PRO A 627 9.32 19.23 -6.68
CA PRO A 627 9.23 20.55 -7.31
C PRO A 627 10.23 20.68 -8.47
N ALA A 628 9.84 21.32 -9.58
CA ALA A 628 10.61 21.39 -10.84
C ALA A 628 12.10 21.76 -10.68
N LYS A 629 12.42 22.66 -9.75
CA LYS A 629 13.79 23.10 -9.47
C LYS A 629 14.73 22.03 -8.88
N ASP A 630 14.19 20.92 -8.40
CA ASP A 630 14.93 19.79 -7.82
C ASP A 630 14.90 18.58 -8.78
N ASP A 631 14.32 18.73 -9.98
CA ASP A 631 14.23 17.72 -11.02
C ASP A 631 15.26 17.99 -12.12
N GLU A 632 16.53 17.73 -11.82
CA GLU A 632 17.61 17.77 -12.83
C GLU A 632 17.30 16.86 -14.04
N SER A 633 16.35 15.92 -13.93
CA SER A 633 15.95 15.04 -15.04
C SER A 633 15.16 15.75 -16.15
N ALA A 634 14.60 16.93 -15.85
CA ALA A 634 14.01 17.81 -16.85
C ALA A 634 15.06 18.43 -17.79
N VAL A 635 16.31 18.55 -17.33
CA VAL A 635 17.42 19.15 -18.09
C VAL A 635 18.37 18.07 -18.63
N TYR A 636 18.62 17.01 -17.85
CA TYR A 636 19.54 15.93 -18.21
C TYR A 636 18.95 14.54 -17.94
N PRO A 637 18.99 13.59 -18.89
CA PRO A 637 18.41 12.26 -18.70
C PRO A 637 19.00 11.46 -17.52
N VAL A 638 20.23 11.78 -17.08
CA VAL A 638 20.89 11.15 -15.92
C VAL A 638 21.56 12.22 -15.05
N PRO A 639 20.82 12.84 -14.10
CA PRO A 639 21.36 13.79 -13.14
C PRO A 639 22.62 13.30 -12.43
N GLY A 640 23.69 14.11 -12.47
CA GLY A 640 24.98 13.80 -11.83
C GLY A 640 25.84 12.74 -12.51
N ALA A 641 25.49 12.24 -13.71
CA ALA A 641 26.40 11.38 -14.47
C ALA A 641 27.56 12.18 -15.10
N PRO A 642 28.74 11.54 -15.30
CA PRO A 642 29.79 12.09 -16.15
C PRO A 642 29.24 12.43 -17.53
N LEU A 643 29.63 13.59 -18.04
CA LEU A 643 29.09 14.11 -19.28
C LEU A 643 29.82 13.50 -20.48
N THR A 644 29.09 13.30 -21.57
CA THR A 644 29.60 12.60 -22.77
C THR A 644 29.57 13.46 -24.04
N LEU A 645 29.26 14.76 -23.91
CA LEU A 645 29.12 15.68 -25.04
C LEU A 645 30.46 15.91 -25.76
N LYS A 646 30.42 16.01 -27.08
CA LYS A 646 31.54 16.30 -27.99
C LYS A 646 31.25 17.55 -28.80
N VAL A 647 32.29 18.31 -29.16
CA VAL A 647 32.17 19.51 -29.99
C VAL A 647 31.34 19.21 -31.25
N GLY A 648 30.29 19.99 -31.47
CA GLY A 648 29.30 19.81 -32.54
C GLY A 648 27.96 19.21 -32.10
N ASP A 649 27.89 18.55 -30.93
CA ASP A 649 26.64 17.98 -30.41
C ASP A 649 25.56 19.05 -30.22
N ALA A 650 24.28 18.70 -30.43
CA ALA A 650 23.17 19.63 -30.19
C ALA A 650 23.03 19.97 -28.70
N HIS A 651 22.57 21.18 -28.40
CA HIS A 651 22.16 21.50 -27.02
C HIS A 651 20.99 20.59 -26.61
N PRO A 652 21.02 19.95 -25.42
CA PRO A 652 20.02 18.95 -25.03
C PRO A 652 18.56 19.41 -25.06
N SER A 653 18.31 20.70 -24.87
CA SER A 653 16.97 21.30 -24.76
C SER A 653 16.72 22.52 -25.64
N VAL A 654 17.70 22.96 -26.45
CA VAL A 654 17.57 24.22 -27.23
C VAL A 654 17.96 23.99 -28.68
N ASP A 655 16.95 24.07 -29.57
CA ASP A 655 17.13 23.89 -31.00
C ASP A 655 18.04 24.96 -31.62
N GLY A 656 18.86 24.56 -32.59
CA GLY A 656 19.75 25.46 -33.33
C GLY A 656 21.09 25.77 -32.64
N TRP A 657 21.28 25.32 -31.40
CA TRP A 657 22.52 25.48 -30.66
C TRP A 657 23.40 24.24 -30.77
N SER A 658 24.69 24.45 -30.98
CA SER A 658 25.70 23.39 -31.03
C SER A 658 26.76 23.61 -29.97
N PHE A 659 27.14 22.54 -29.29
CA PHE A 659 28.19 22.52 -28.29
C PHE A 659 29.53 22.91 -28.91
N PHE A 660 30.17 23.93 -28.35
CA PHE A 660 31.42 24.49 -28.87
C PHE A 660 32.61 24.02 -28.05
N THR A 661 32.54 24.17 -26.72
CA THR A 661 33.61 23.74 -25.81
C THR A 661 33.09 23.54 -24.39
N ALA A 662 33.82 22.76 -23.59
CA ALA A 662 33.63 22.69 -22.15
C ALA A 662 34.97 22.62 -21.43
N HIS A 663 34.92 23.00 -20.15
CA HIS A 663 35.96 22.72 -19.19
C HIS A 663 35.34 21.93 -18.03
N GLU A 664 35.78 20.68 -17.86
CA GLU A 664 35.21 19.73 -16.88
C GLU A 664 36.12 19.49 -15.67
N PHE A 665 37.21 20.27 -15.57
CA PHE A 665 38.18 20.20 -14.48
C PHE A 665 38.70 18.77 -14.23
N LEU A 666 38.82 17.98 -15.30
CA LEU A 666 39.39 16.65 -15.23
C LEU A 666 40.92 16.74 -15.16
N GLU A 667 41.60 15.63 -14.85
CA GLU A 667 43.07 15.62 -14.74
C GLU A 667 43.75 16.20 -15.99
N ARG A 668 43.23 15.89 -17.19
CA ARG A 668 43.68 16.44 -18.48
C ARG A 668 43.55 17.96 -18.61
N ASP A 669 42.65 18.57 -17.83
CA ASP A 669 42.35 20.00 -17.85
C ASP A 669 43.06 20.74 -16.70
N THR A 670 44.06 20.10 -16.07
CA THR A 670 44.76 20.66 -14.90
C THR A 670 46.26 20.51 -14.99
N ARG A 671 46.99 21.38 -14.27
CA ARG A 671 48.43 21.26 -14.03
C ARG A 671 48.72 21.70 -12.61
N ASN A 672 49.38 20.83 -11.84
CA ASN A 672 49.68 21.06 -10.42
C ASN A 672 48.44 21.39 -9.57
N GLY A 673 47.31 20.72 -9.84
CA GLY A 673 46.05 20.95 -9.13
C GLY A 673 45.34 22.26 -9.46
N LEU A 674 45.82 23.02 -10.45
CA LEU A 674 45.18 24.25 -10.94
C LEU A 674 44.60 24.02 -12.35
N PRO A 675 43.49 24.68 -12.70
CA PRO A 675 42.86 24.51 -14.01
C PRO A 675 43.74 25.11 -15.13
N LEU A 676 43.89 24.39 -16.24
CA LEU A 676 44.61 24.83 -17.44
C LEU A 676 43.80 25.88 -18.20
N GLY A 677 44.50 26.79 -18.86
CA GLY A 677 43.89 27.89 -19.63
C GLY A 677 43.33 29.02 -18.75
N PHE A 678 43.05 28.81 -17.47
CA PHE A 678 42.68 29.91 -16.59
C PHE A 678 43.93 30.62 -16.03
N ILE A 679 43.87 31.95 -16.01
CA ILE A 679 44.98 32.82 -15.63
C ILE A 679 44.62 33.52 -14.31
N GLU A 680 45.61 33.73 -13.45
CA GLU A 680 45.45 34.54 -12.24
C GLU A 680 45.05 35.99 -12.61
N HIS A 681 43.90 36.43 -12.09
CA HIS A 681 43.42 37.80 -12.26
C HIS A 681 43.95 38.68 -11.13
N ARG A 682 45.03 39.42 -11.41
CA ARG A 682 45.67 40.35 -10.47
C ARG A 682 44.90 41.68 -10.44
N GLY A 683 43.69 41.66 -9.88
CA GLY A 683 42.77 42.81 -9.92
C GLY A 683 43.12 43.94 -8.95
N LYS A 684 43.03 45.21 -9.41
CA LYS A 684 42.90 46.42 -8.55
C LYS A 684 41.48 46.59 -7.98
N HIS A 685 40.54 45.76 -8.43
CA HIS A 685 39.10 45.85 -8.16
C HIS A 685 38.64 44.91 -7.02
N MET A 686 39.53 44.08 -6.49
CA MET A 686 39.27 43.26 -5.30
C MET A 686 39.31 44.11 -4.03
N SER A 687 38.75 43.61 -2.92
CA SER A 687 38.83 44.25 -1.60
C SER A 687 40.24 44.79 -1.32
N ARG A 688 40.34 46.05 -0.88
CA ARG A 688 41.61 46.73 -0.56
C ARG A 688 42.42 46.02 0.55
N ASP A 689 41.77 45.12 1.30
CA ASP A 689 42.33 44.32 2.38
C ASP A 689 42.56 42.85 2.00
N ALA A 690 42.66 42.54 0.69
CA ALA A 690 42.92 41.20 0.19
C ALA A 690 43.99 41.13 -0.91
N ARG A 691 44.63 39.95 -1.05
CA ARG A 691 45.58 39.59 -2.12
C ARG A 691 44.98 38.48 -2.99
N VAL A 692 45.29 38.45 -4.29
CA VAL A 692 44.99 37.29 -5.15
C VAL A 692 46.18 36.32 -5.12
N ASP A 693 45.93 35.05 -4.78
CA ASP A 693 46.91 33.96 -4.77
C ASP A 693 46.23 32.61 -5.07
N ASN A 694 46.03 32.31 -6.35
CA ASN A 694 45.26 31.13 -6.76
C ASN A 694 45.94 29.81 -6.38
N SER A 695 47.27 29.78 -6.28
CA SER A 695 48.02 28.58 -5.93
C SER A 695 47.68 28.05 -4.53
N ARG A 696 47.25 28.94 -3.64
CA ARG A 696 46.81 28.62 -2.28
C ARG A 696 45.30 28.57 -2.17
N CYS A 697 44.63 29.50 -2.84
CA CYS A 697 43.20 29.75 -2.67
C CYS A 697 42.31 28.89 -3.56
N SER A 698 42.88 28.01 -4.37
CA SER A 698 42.09 27.13 -5.22
C SER A 698 42.80 25.82 -5.52
N GLU A 699 42.00 24.80 -5.79
CA GLU A 699 42.46 23.52 -6.29
C GLU A 699 41.36 22.84 -7.10
N VAL A 700 41.75 21.97 -8.01
CA VAL A 700 40.85 21.04 -8.68
C VAL A 700 40.94 19.68 -8.00
N LYS A 701 39.81 19.20 -7.50
CA LYS A 701 39.71 17.91 -6.80
C LYS A 701 38.51 17.13 -7.29
N ASN A 702 38.75 15.90 -7.76
CA ASN A 702 37.71 14.99 -8.27
C ASN A 702 36.83 15.60 -9.36
N GLY A 703 37.41 16.31 -10.33
CA GLY A 703 36.63 16.94 -11.40
C GLY A 703 35.97 18.27 -11.03
N VAL A 704 36.26 18.84 -9.85
CA VAL A 704 35.61 20.06 -9.37
C VAL A 704 36.66 21.11 -9.02
N LEU A 705 36.55 22.30 -9.61
CA LEU A 705 37.31 23.47 -9.18
C LEU A 705 36.72 24.02 -7.89
N GLN A 706 37.56 24.08 -6.86
CA GLN A 706 37.24 24.65 -5.55
C GLN A 706 38.00 25.95 -5.42
N ILE A 707 37.29 27.06 -5.19
CA ILE A 707 37.90 28.37 -4.96
C ILE A 707 37.44 28.85 -3.59
N ARG A 708 38.38 29.20 -2.73
CA ARG A 708 38.16 29.56 -1.33
C ARG A 708 38.88 30.86 -0.98
N SER A 709 38.53 31.43 0.16
CA SER A 709 39.32 32.52 0.76
C SER A 709 40.13 31.98 1.93
N ILE A 710 41.36 32.46 2.08
CA ILE A 710 42.29 32.02 3.13
C ILE A 710 42.66 33.24 3.98
N GLU A 711 42.55 33.12 5.30
CA GLU A 711 43.10 34.11 6.23
C GLU A 711 44.63 33.98 6.27
N GLU A 712 45.31 35.12 6.14
CA GLU A 712 46.75 35.23 6.22
C GLU A 712 47.16 35.83 7.57
N ALA A 713 48.40 35.58 7.99
CA ALA A 713 49.02 36.42 9.01
C ALA A 713 49.16 37.86 8.48
N ASP A 714 49.07 38.88 9.35
CA ASP A 714 49.14 40.32 9.01
C ASP A 714 50.52 40.78 8.46
N SER A 715 50.93 40.24 7.31
CA SER A 715 52.29 40.38 6.79
C SER A 715 52.44 40.25 5.27
N VAL A 716 51.37 39.94 4.52
CA VAL A 716 51.46 39.73 3.08
C VAL A 716 51.31 41.06 2.33
N ASP A 717 52.34 41.47 1.60
CA ASP A 717 52.30 42.63 0.71
C ASP A 717 51.38 42.36 -0.50
N ASN A 718 50.34 43.18 -0.66
CA ASN A 718 49.43 43.10 -1.81
C ASN A 718 50.03 43.68 -3.11
N ARG A 719 51.32 44.04 -3.10
CA ARG A 719 52.08 44.68 -4.19
C ARG A 719 51.66 46.12 -4.47
N PHE A 720 50.87 46.71 -3.58
CA PHE A 720 50.47 48.12 -3.59
C PHE A 720 50.85 48.83 -2.28
N GLY A 721 51.81 48.27 -1.52
CA GLY A 721 52.37 48.88 -0.32
C GLY A 721 51.49 48.74 0.93
N LYS A 722 50.53 47.80 0.93
CA LYS A 722 49.68 47.50 2.08
C LYS A 722 49.76 46.03 2.46
N ARG A 723 49.80 45.75 3.75
CA ARG A 723 49.63 44.41 4.31
C ARG A 723 48.14 44.10 4.34
N VAL A 724 47.78 42.90 3.90
CA VAL A 724 46.39 42.46 3.79
C VAL A 724 46.15 41.18 4.59
N LYS A 725 44.91 41.02 5.07
CA LYS A 725 44.54 39.94 5.99
C LYS A 725 44.03 38.68 5.28
N PHE A 726 43.57 38.80 4.04
CA PHE A 726 42.98 37.67 3.30
C PHE A 726 43.64 37.46 1.95
N SER A 727 43.82 36.21 1.55
CA SER A 727 44.09 35.81 0.16
C SER A 727 42.85 35.22 -0.47
N HIS A 728 42.57 35.56 -1.72
CA HIS A 728 41.43 35.09 -2.50
C HIS A 728 41.88 34.38 -3.78
N GLY A 729 41.01 33.51 -4.27
CA GLY A 729 41.13 32.94 -5.60
C GLY A 729 40.37 33.81 -6.61
N CYS A 730 41.06 34.17 -7.69
CA CYS A 730 40.48 34.93 -8.79
C CYS A 730 41.08 34.46 -10.12
N TYR A 731 40.27 33.77 -10.92
CA TYR A 731 40.64 33.31 -12.25
C TYR A 731 39.99 34.16 -13.32
N ARG A 732 40.69 34.38 -14.42
CA ARG A 732 40.12 34.85 -15.69
C ARG A 732 40.43 33.85 -16.80
N THR A 733 39.59 33.82 -17.82
CA THR A 733 39.78 32.94 -18.98
C THR A 733 40.80 33.43 -20.00
N ALA A 734 41.01 34.75 -20.12
CA ALA A 734 41.99 35.36 -21.03
C ALA A 734 42.45 36.73 -20.50
N LEU A 735 43.57 37.26 -21.02
CA LEU A 735 44.04 38.62 -20.70
C LEU A 735 43.26 39.69 -21.49
N PRO A 736 43.02 40.90 -20.90
CA PRO A 736 42.48 42.03 -21.65
C PRO A 736 43.32 42.35 -22.90
N GLY A 737 42.66 42.46 -24.05
CA GLY A 737 43.24 42.63 -25.36
C GLY A 737 43.76 41.36 -26.04
N SER A 738 43.62 40.16 -25.44
CA SER A 738 44.10 38.89 -26.04
C SER A 738 43.15 38.37 -27.13
N SER A 739 43.65 37.73 -28.19
CA SER A 739 42.83 37.11 -29.24
C SER A 739 42.62 35.61 -29.04
N GLU A 740 42.64 35.11 -27.80
CA GLU A 740 42.52 33.68 -27.49
C GLU A 740 41.10 33.14 -27.74
N GLU A 741 40.91 32.42 -28.85
CA GLU A 741 39.59 31.97 -29.33
C GLU A 741 38.87 31.00 -28.39
N TRP A 742 39.58 30.14 -27.67
CA TRP A 742 38.97 29.12 -26.80
C TRP A 742 38.19 29.71 -25.62
N CYS A 743 38.40 31.01 -25.34
CA CYS A 743 37.86 31.75 -24.20
C CYS A 743 37.39 33.17 -24.55
N ASN A 744 37.09 33.39 -25.83
CA ASN A 744 36.59 34.65 -26.35
C ASN A 744 35.06 34.62 -26.44
N PHE A 745 34.38 35.23 -25.47
CA PHE A 745 32.92 35.25 -25.38
C PHE A 745 32.34 36.42 -26.19
N THR A 746 31.40 36.16 -27.09
CA THR A 746 30.82 37.08 -28.09
C THR A 746 29.32 36.80 -28.25
N GLU A 747 28.64 37.51 -29.15
CA GLU A 747 27.22 37.26 -29.43
C GLU A 747 26.97 35.86 -30.03
N ASN A 748 25.72 35.43 -29.98
CA ASN A 748 25.23 34.14 -30.46
C ASN A 748 25.80 32.95 -29.68
N MET A 749 25.97 33.14 -28.37
CA MET A 749 26.46 32.12 -27.45
C MET A 749 25.55 31.86 -26.26
N ARG A 750 25.54 30.62 -25.80
CA ARG A 750 24.95 30.19 -24.53
C ARG A 750 26.04 29.62 -23.66
N ILE A 751 26.13 30.10 -22.43
CA ILE A 751 27.08 29.61 -21.45
C ILE A 751 26.29 28.98 -20.32
N GLU A 752 26.73 27.82 -19.85
CA GLU A 752 26.19 27.16 -18.68
C GLU A 752 27.31 26.86 -17.70
N VAL A 753 27.09 27.19 -16.42
CA VAL A 753 28.03 26.97 -15.33
C VAL A 753 27.34 26.19 -14.23
N ARG A 754 27.82 24.97 -13.94
CA ARG A 754 27.32 24.19 -12.81
C ARG A 754 28.08 24.53 -11.55
N PHE A 755 27.35 25.15 -10.63
CA PHE A 755 27.89 25.90 -9.51
C PHE A 755 27.19 25.53 -8.20
N LYS A 756 27.96 25.49 -7.10
CA LYS A 756 27.42 25.53 -5.74
C LYS A 756 28.38 26.26 -4.81
N ARG A 757 27.92 26.62 -3.61
CA ARG A 757 28.75 27.24 -2.57
C ARG A 757 28.46 26.67 -1.19
N ASN A 758 29.34 26.82 -0.21
CA ASN A 758 28.89 26.69 1.18
C ASN A 758 28.33 28.03 1.69
N ALA A 759 27.37 27.94 2.60
CA ALA A 759 26.72 29.09 3.19
C ALA A 759 27.64 29.76 4.21
N TYR A 760 28.07 31.01 3.95
CA TYR A 760 28.87 31.79 4.90
C TYR A 760 28.57 33.29 4.81
N GLU A 761 28.48 33.97 5.96
CA GLU A 761 28.16 35.40 6.01
C GLU A 761 29.32 36.26 5.52
N GLY A 762 29.03 37.21 4.63
CA GLY A 762 30.02 38.13 4.08
C GLY A 762 31.00 37.52 3.06
N PHE A 763 30.84 36.24 2.73
CA PHE A 763 31.52 35.61 1.60
C PHE A 763 30.87 36.05 0.29
N ASN A 764 31.68 36.64 -0.60
CA ASN A 764 31.27 37.01 -1.94
C ASN A 764 31.80 36.00 -2.96
N ASP A 765 30.89 35.26 -3.56
CA ASP A 765 31.13 34.43 -4.73
C ASP A 765 30.55 35.11 -5.97
N ALA A 766 31.39 35.28 -7.01
CA ALA A 766 30.98 35.95 -8.24
C ALA A 766 31.42 35.21 -9.50
N LEU A 767 30.52 35.18 -10.49
CA LEU A 767 30.71 34.72 -11.86
C LEU A 767 30.33 35.87 -12.80
N TRP A 768 31.32 36.43 -13.48
CA TRP A 768 31.11 37.65 -14.26
C TRP A 768 31.96 37.69 -15.52
N PHE A 769 31.60 38.56 -16.46
CA PHE A 769 32.26 38.73 -17.74
C PHE A 769 32.66 40.18 -17.92
N MET A 770 33.82 40.41 -18.54
CA MET A 770 34.33 41.76 -18.79
C MET A 770 34.87 41.89 -20.21
N GLY A 771 34.64 43.04 -20.84
CA GLY A 771 35.03 43.29 -22.22
C GLY A 771 36.54 43.25 -22.44
N ASN A 772 36.94 42.68 -23.57
CA ASN A 772 38.32 42.45 -23.97
C ASN A 772 38.89 43.61 -24.81
N ASN A 773 38.26 44.78 -24.73
CA ASN A 773 38.48 45.92 -25.63
C ASN A 773 39.44 46.99 -25.11
N ASN A 774 40.02 46.77 -23.92
CA ASN A 774 40.92 47.68 -23.21
C ASN A 774 40.31 49.03 -22.85
N LEU A 775 38.98 49.18 -22.89
CA LEU A 775 38.30 50.36 -22.35
C LEU A 775 38.32 50.32 -20.81
N PRO A 776 38.23 51.47 -20.12
CA PRO A 776 38.08 51.50 -18.68
C PRO A 776 36.67 51.03 -18.28
N TRP A 777 36.55 50.48 -17.08
CA TRP A 777 35.24 50.22 -16.48
C TRP A 777 34.47 51.53 -16.19
N PRO A 778 33.14 51.61 -16.41
CA PRO A 778 32.25 50.56 -16.93
C PRO A 778 32.11 50.54 -18.48
N ALA A 779 32.86 51.38 -19.21
CA ALA A 779 32.75 51.50 -20.67
C ALA A 779 33.22 50.24 -21.43
N ASN A 780 34.00 49.36 -20.81
CA ASN A 780 34.34 48.06 -21.36
C ASN A 780 33.16 47.07 -21.39
N GLY A 781 32.07 47.36 -20.68
CA GLY A 781 30.96 46.43 -20.51
C GLY A 781 31.29 45.33 -19.49
N GLU A 782 30.36 45.09 -18.58
CA GLU A 782 30.41 43.97 -17.62
C GLU A 782 29.05 43.27 -17.52
N ILE A 783 29.09 41.95 -17.34
CA ILE A 783 27.94 41.08 -17.14
C ILE A 783 28.18 40.23 -15.89
N ASP A 784 27.44 40.48 -14.83
CA ASP A 784 27.42 39.63 -13.64
C ASP A 784 26.34 38.57 -13.81
N LEU A 785 26.74 37.33 -14.07
CA LEU A 785 25.83 36.18 -14.12
C LEU A 785 25.39 35.75 -12.71
N LEU A 786 26.29 35.93 -11.74
CA LEU A 786 26.05 35.71 -10.32
C LEU A 786 26.96 36.66 -9.52
N GLU A 787 26.38 37.43 -8.61
CA GLU A 787 27.11 38.15 -7.55
C GLU A 787 26.32 38.09 -6.24
N ASN A 788 26.98 37.95 -5.07
CA ASN A 788 26.30 37.95 -3.76
C ASN A 788 27.08 38.68 -2.64
N PRO A 789 27.21 40.02 -2.68
CA PRO A 789 28.06 40.76 -1.75
C PRO A 789 27.37 41.13 -0.41
N LYS A 790 26.63 40.22 0.24
CA LYS A 790 25.72 40.56 1.36
C LYS A 790 26.21 40.11 2.74
N ARG A 791 25.96 40.97 3.74
CA ARG A 791 26.24 40.73 5.18
C ARG A 791 25.32 39.69 5.85
N LYS A 792 24.26 39.25 5.17
CA LYS A 792 23.31 38.24 5.68
C LYS A 792 23.30 37.07 4.73
N LEU A 793 23.37 35.86 5.30
CA LEU A 793 23.19 34.64 4.54
C LEU A 793 21.84 34.67 3.84
N ASN A 794 21.86 34.46 2.52
CA ASN A 794 20.69 34.38 1.67
C ASN A 794 20.95 33.34 0.58
N ASN A 795 19.90 32.86 -0.05
CA ASN A 795 20.02 32.02 -1.23
C ASN A 795 19.61 32.82 -2.47
N ARG A 796 20.06 34.08 -2.57
CA ARG A 796 19.68 34.99 -3.65
C ARG A 796 20.82 35.11 -4.65
N ALA A 797 20.49 35.00 -5.94
CA ALA A 797 21.40 35.34 -7.03
C ALA A 797 21.01 36.69 -7.62
N HIS A 798 22.03 37.50 -7.96
CA HIS A 798 21.89 38.76 -8.68
C HIS A 798 22.48 38.60 -10.08
N PHE A 799 21.72 39.02 -11.08
CA PHE A 799 22.22 39.16 -12.45
C PHE A 799 22.28 40.64 -12.79
N THR A 800 23.43 41.15 -13.18
CA THR A 800 23.65 42.59 -13.41
C THR A 800 24.36 42.88 -14.73
N LEU A 801 23.98 43.98 -15.40
CA LEU A 801 24.69 44.54 -16.55
C LEU A 801 25.22 45.94 -16.23
N HIS A 802 26.49 46.21 -16.56
CA HIS A 802 27.14 47.52 -16.38
C HIS A 802 27.63 48.11 -17.71
N SER A 803 27.36 49.40 -17.94
CA SER A 803 27.75 50.17 -19.14
C SER A 803 28.01 51.64 -18.77
N GLU A 804 28.49 52.44 -19.73
CA GLU A 804 28.81 53.86 -19.52
C GLU A 804 27.55 54.73 -19.35
N ASN A 805 26.46 54.47 -20.08
CA ASN A 805 25.30 55.36 -20.16
C ASN A 805 23.98 54.77 -19.64
N HIS A 806 23.97 53.62 -18.93
CA HIS A 806 22.71 53.10 -18.36
C HIS A 806 22.65 52.87 -16.86
N TYR A 807 21.55 53.42 -16.32
CA TYR A 807 21.26 53.76 -14.95
C TYR A 807 19.76 53.56 -14.68
N ALA A 808 19.40 52.71 -13.72
CA ALA A 808 18.09 52.73 -13.05
C ALA A 808 18.27 53.18 -11.58
N GLY A 809 17.95 54.46 -11.30
CA GLY A 809 17.69 55.14 -10.00
C GLY A 809 18.75 55.17 -8.87
N VAL A 810 19.17 56.28 -8.22
CA VAL A 810 19.99 57.52 -8.52
C VAL A 810 21.34 57.36 -7.81
N ILE A 811 22.41 58.06 -8.20
CA ILE A 811 23.35 58.78 -7.31
C ILE A 811 24.43 59.36 -8.23
N GLY A 812 24.97 60.55 -8.02
CA GLY A 812 26.12 61.00 -8.82
C GLY A 812 27.23 59.93 -8.86
N GLY A 813 27.28 59.14 -9.96
CA GLY A 813 28.26 58.10 -10.29
C GLY A 813 27.73 56.65 -10.43
N ALA A 814 27.69 56.14 -11.69
CA ALA A 814 27.67 54.74 -12.20
C ALA A 814 26.43 53.83 -11.95
N GLY A 815 25.77 53.37 -13.03
CA GLY A 815 24.51 52.59 -13.01
C GLY A 815 24.65 51.14 -13.46
N SER A 816 23.68 50.31 -13.06
CA SER A 816 23.59 48.89 -13.37
C SER A 816 22.14 48.45 -13.62
N VAL A 817 21.90 47.48 -14.52
CA VAL A 817 20.58 46.82 -14.67
C VAL A 817 20.64 45.50 -13.93
N THR A 818 19.90 45.37 -12.82
CA THR A 818 19.97 44.19 -11.95
C THR A 818 18.61 43.50 -11.83
N SER A 819 18.57 42.18 -12.02
CA SER A 819 17.48 41.32 -11.57
C SER A 819 17.95 40.41 -10.45
N SER A 820 17.03 39.83 -9.68
CA SER A 820 17.37 38.84 -8.68
C SER A 820 16.36 37.73 -8.59
N ILE A 821 16.82 36.56 -8.17
CA ILE A 821 15.98 35.41 -7.88
C ILE A 821 16.37 34.79 -6.54
N GLU A 822 15.36 34.36 -5.79
CA GLU A 822 15.55 33.49 -4.63
C GLU A 822 15.69 32.04 -5.11
N ILE A 823 16.86 31.48 -4.89
CA ILE A 823 17.17 30.07 -5.06
C ILE A 823 16.83 29.39 -3.73
N ARG A 824 16.26 28.18 -3.73
CA ARG A 824 15.89 27.53 -2.45
C ARG A 824 17.12 27.16 -1.62
N ASP A 825 18.20 26.72 -2.27
CA ASP A 825 19.43 26.28 -1.63
C ASP A 825 20.62 26.39 -2.60
N MET A 826 21.47 27.40 -2.40
CA MET A 826 22.69 27.60 -3.20
C MET A 826 23.82 26.61 -2.82
N SER A 827 23.63 25.82 -1.76
CA SER A 827 24.56 24.76 -1.37
C SER A 827 24.46 23.49 -2.19
N LYS A 828 23.42 23.38 -3.02
CA LYS A 828 23.26 22.31 -4.01
C LYS A 828 23.83 22.75 -5.36
N TRP A 829 24.06 21.79 -6.25
CA TRP A 829 24.42 22.10 -7.62
C TRP A 829 23.27 22.85 -8.30
N ASN A 830 23.60 24.01 -8.85
CA ASN A 830 22.70 24.86 -9.61
C ASN A 830 23.36 25.14 -10.97
N ILE A 831 22.57 25.25 -12.03
CA ILE A 831 23.08 25.55 -13.37
C ILE A 831 22.71 26.99 -13.68
N TYR A 832 23.70 27.88 -13.60
CA TYR A 832 23.57 29.27 -14.03
C TYR A 832 23.83 29.33 -15.52
N TRP A 833 23.02 30.09 -16.24
CA TRP A 833 23.16 30.17 -17.68
C TRP A 833 22.93 31.58 -18.20
N LEU A 834 23.62 31.87 -19.30
CA LEU A 834 23.60 33.14 -20.02
C LEU A 834 23.38 32.84 -21.51
N GLU A 835 22.38 33.46 -22.13
CA GLU A 835 22.26 33.53 -23.58
C GLU A 835 22.50 34.96 -24.04
N TRP A 836 23.40 35.09 -25.01
CA TRP A 836 23.89 36.36 -25.48
C TRP A 836 23.60 36.51 -26.97
N TYR A 837 22.80 37.51 -27.30
CA TYR A 837 22.42 37.85 -28.67
C TYR A 837 22.84 39.29 -29.01
N PRO A 838 22.91 39.66 -30.30
CA PRO A 838 23.25 41.02 -30.71
C PRO A 838 22.29 42.13 -30.25
N ASP A 839 21.04 41.76 -29.96
CA ASP A 839 19.97 42.67 -29.58
C ASP A 839 19.53 42.51 -28.12
N ARG A 840 20.01 41.50 -27.37
CA ARG A 840 19.63 41.27 -25.97
C ARG A 840 20.55 40.31 -25.22
N ILE A 841 20.46 40.35 -23.90
CA ILE A 841 21.08 39.37 -23.00
C ILE A 841 19.99 38.75 -22.13
N VAL A 842 19.99 37.41 -22.01
CA VAL A 842 19.04 36.64 -21.20
C VAL A 842 19.81 35.79 -20.19
N GLY A 843 19.35 35.77 -18.94
CA GLY A 843 20.00 35.04 -17.84
C GLY A 843 19.01 34.24 -17.00
N GLY A 844 19.48 33.09 -16.50
CA GLY A 844 18.66 32.21 -15.69
C GLY A 844 19.44 31.25 -14.79
N VAL A 845 18.69 30.52 -13.97
CA VAL A 845 19.21 29.47 -13.08
C VAL A 845 18.24 28.28 -13.03
N ASN A 846 18.77 27.06 -13.12
CA ASN A 846 18.01 25.80 -13.09
C ASN A 846 16.81 25.81 -14.07
N GLY A 847 17.09 26.26 -15.30
CA GLY A 847 16.10 26.38 -16.37
C GLY A 847 15.17 27.61 -16.26
N ALA A 848 14.97 28.17 -15.07
CA ALA A 848 14.16 29.39 -14.91
C ALA A 848 14.90 30.65 -15.41
N THR A 849 14.31 31.33 -16.38
CA THR A 849 14.73 32.69 -16.79
C THR A 849 14.30 33.69 -15.73
N TYR A 850 15.22 34.57 -15.28
CA TYR A 850 14.88 35.67 -14.36
C TYR A 850 15.48 37.01 -14.76
N PHE A 851 16.22 37.07 -15.87
CA PHE A 851 16.80 38.29 -16.43
C PHE A 851 16.65 38.30 -17.96
N GLU A 852 16.14 39.40 -18.51
CA GLU A 852 16.23 39.74 -19.94
C GLU A 852 16.44 41.25 -20.04
N HIS A 853 17.40 41.69 -20.84
CA HIS A 853 17.61 43.11 -21.17
C HIS A 853 17.87 43.28 -22.66
N LYS A 854 17.13 44.18 -23.31
CA LYS A 854 17.23 44.42 -24.76
C LYS A 854 18.02 45.68 -25.09
N ARG A 855 18.66 45.67 -26.24
CA ARG A 855 19.37 46.83 -26.79
C ARG A 855 18.40 47.98 -27.05
N GLY A 856 18.76 49.17 -26.59
CA GLY A 856 17.90 50.36 -26.66
C GLY A 856 16.78 50.40 -25.61
N GLU A 857 16.55 49.33 -24.84
CA GLU A 857 15.57 49.33 -23.75
C GLU A 857 15.97 50.35 -22.68
N ASN A 858 15.00 51.14 -22.22
CA ASN A 858 15.16 52.26 -21.30
C ASN A 858 16.13 53.38 -21.75
N GLY A 859 16.60 53.36 -23.00
CA GLY A 859 17.57 54.32 -23.55
C GLY A 859 19.01 53.81 -23.57
N ASN A 860 19.23 52.51 -23.36
CA ASN A 860 20.55 51.87 -23.40
C ASN A 860 21.08 51.75 -24.84
N THR A 861 21.58 52.85 -25.38
CA THR A 861 22.06 52.93 -26.77
C THR A 861 23.52 52.56 -26.93
N ASP A 862 24.32 52.70 -25.86
CA ASP A 862 25.68 52.18 -25.78
C ASP A 862 25.60 50.69 -25.43
N TRP A 863 26.06 49.85 -26.35
CA TRP A 863 25.89 48.41 -26.23
C TRP A 863 27.27 47.72 -26.31
N PRO A 864 28.10 47.90 -25.26
CA PRO A 864 29.48 47.42 -25.25
C PRO A 864 29.57 45.88 -25.26
N TRP A 865 28.46 45.19 -25.00
CA TRP A 865 28.35 43.73 -25.05
C TRP A 865 28.31 43.14 -26.48
N SER A 866 28.37 43.98 -27.51
CA SER A 866 28.52 43.52 -28.91
C SER A 866 29.96 43.64 -29.42
N ASP A 867 30.95 43.72 -28.53
CA ASP A 867 32.32 43.97 -28.93
C ASP A 867 32.89 42.80 -29.77
N PRO A 868 33.42 43.04 -30.98
CA PRO A 868 34.03 42.00 -31.80
C PRO A 868 35.32 41.42 -31.18
N LYS A 869 35.97 42.12 -30.26
CA LYS A 869 37.09 41.60 -29.47
C LYS A 869 36.62 40.65 -28.36
N GLY A 870 35.32 40.57 -28.14
CA GLY A 870 34.64 39.72 -27.17
C GLY A 870 34.95 40.04 -25.72
N PHE A 871 34.69 39.07 -24.86
CA PHE A 871 34.71 39.15 -23.41
C PHE A 871 35.49 37.97 -22.85
N PHE A 872 36.00 38.14 -21.64
CA PHE A 872 36.55 37.05 -20.85
C PHE A 872 35.73 36.88 -19.58
N MET A 873 35.68 35.65 -19.08
CA MET A 873 34.96 35.28 -17.88
C MET A 873 35.90 35.31 -16.68
N ILE A 874 35.37 35.71 -15.53
CA ILE A 874 36.07 35.83 -14.26
C ILE A 874 35.30 35.05 -13.19
N PHE A 875 36.05 34.28 -12.41
CA PHE A 875 35.59 33.65 -11.18
C PHE A 875 36.35 34.27 -10.03
N SER A 876 35.64 34.78 -9.04
CA SER A 876 36.28 35.44 -7.91
C SER A 876 35.58 35.17 -6.61
N THR A 877 36.37 34.91 -5.58
CA THR A 877 35.92 34.90 -4.19
C THR A 877 36.37 36.16 -3.47
N GLY A 878 35.62 36.57 -2.44
CA GLY A 878 35.96 37.73 -1.64
C GLY A 878 35.48 37.63 -0.20
N ILE A 879 36.35 37.98 0.73
CA ILE A 879 36.00 38.24 2.12
C ILE A 879 36.78 39.42 2.68
N SER A 880 36.19 40.13 3.63
CA SER A 880 36.86 41.20 4.37
C SER A 880 36.21 41.35 5.72
N THR A 881 37.00 41.70 6.73
CA THR A 881 36.52 42.11 8.06
C THR A 881 36.45 43.63 8.22
N ASN A 882 36.83 44.39 7.19
CA ASN A 882 36.82 45.85 7.22
C ASN A 882 35.62 46.41 6.44
N PRO A 883 34.60 46.94 7.13
CA PRO A 883 33.40 47.48 6.48
C PRO A 883 33.65 48.72 5.62
N LYS A 884 34.84 49.36 5.72
CA LYS A 884 35.25 50.47 4.83
C LYS A 884 35.89 49.99 3.53
N ALA A 885 36.40 48.75 3.49
CA ALA A 885 37.01 48.16 2.31
C ALA A 885 36.00 47.36 1.47
N TRP A 886 34.94 46.83 2.09
CA TRP A 886 33.96 45.97 1.45
C TRP A 886 32.57 46.13 2.08
N ALA A 887 31.54 46.40 1.26
CA ALA A 887 30.18 46.61 1.76
C ALA A 887 29.62 45.36 2.46
N GLY A 888 29.98 44.17 1.96
CA GLY A 888 29.60 42.87 2.51
C GLY A 888 30.49 42.37 3.64
N ALA A 889 31.36 43.20 4.24
CA ALA A 889 32.35 42.72 5.21
C ALA A 889 31.70 41.96 6.38
N VAL A 890 32.25 40.80 6.71
CA VAL A 890 31.85 40.04 7.91
C VAL A 890 32.32 40.81 9.14
N LYS A 891 31.55 40.77 10.23
CA LYS A 891 31.99 41.37 11.48
C LYS A 891 33.22 40.61 12.00
N PRO A 892 34.30 41.28 12.42
CA PRO A 892 35.51 40.61 12.89
C PRO A 892 35.25 39.52 13.94
N GLU A 893 34.30 39.74 14.85
CA GLU A 893 33.92 38.81 15.91
C GLU A 893 33.09 37.59 15.46
N LEU A 894 32.55 37.61 14.24
CA LEU A 894 31.81 36.50 13.64
C LEU A 894 32.65 35.69 12.64
N TRP A 895 33.89 36.13 12.38
CA TRP A 895 34.81 35.41 11.50
C TRP A 895 35.27 34.12 12.15
N ASP A 896 35.12 33.03 11.42
CA ASP A 896 35.52 31.67 11.80
C ASP A 896 36.36 31.09 10.67
N ASN A 897 37.67 30.98 10.92
CA ASN A 897 38.62 30.48 9.94
C ASN A 897 38.44 28.99 9.62
N SER A 898 37.72 28.24 10.48
CA SER A 898 37.43 26.82 10.25
C SER A 898 36.29 26.58 9.27
N ALA A 899 35.44 27.59 9.04
CA ALA A 899 34.28 27.47 8.16
C ALA A 899 34.64 27.37 6.67
N MET A 900 35.87 27.80 6.30
CA MET A 900 36.44 27.69 4.95
C MET A 900 35.44 27.99 3.83
N PRO A 901 34.96 29.24 3.70
CA PRO A 901 34.00 29.59 2.67
C PRO A 901 34.59 29.36 1.27
N CYS A 902 33.83 28.69 0.43
CA CYS A 902 34.26 28.09 -0.81
C CYS A 902 33.13 28.05 -1.84
N MET A 903 33.47 28.42 -3.07
CA MET A 903 32.65 28.19 -4.25
C MET A 903 33.20 26.97 -5.02
N TYR A 904 32.29 26.21 -5.62
CA TYR A 904 32.59 24.97 -6.34
C TYR A 904 32.03 25.07 -7.76
N ILE A 905 32.88 24.79 -8.75
CA ILE A 905 32.51 24.74 -10.16
C ILE A 905 32.79 23.34 -10.68
N ASP A 906 31.75 22.66 -11.13
CA ASP A 906 31.83 21.30 -11.68
C ASP A 906 32.22 21.32 -13.16
N TRP A 907 31.55 22.16 -13.94
CA TRP A 907 31.88 22.34 -15.35
C TRP A 907 31.39 23.68 -15.86
N ILE A 908 32.00 24.11 -16.97
CA ILE A 908 31.57 25.25 -17.78
C ILE A 908 31.36 24.75 -19.20
N ARG A 909 30.25 25.14 -19.82
CA ARG A 909 29.92 24.77 -21.19
C ARG A 909 29.58 25.99 -22.01
N VAL A 910 30.02 25.97 -23.26
CA VAL A 910 29.73 27.01 -24.24
C VAL A 910 29.08 26.35 -25.44
N TYR A 911 27.94 26.88 -25.83
CA TYR A 911 27.23 26.53 -27.05
C TYR A 911 27.18 27.77 -27.94
N VAL A 912 27.23 27.55 -29.24
CA VAL A 912 27.14 28.63 -30.24
C VAL A 912 25.97 28.37 -31.19
N ASN A 913 25.32 29.44 -31.63
CA ASN A 913 24.29 29.37 -32.65
C ASN A 913 24.77 30.08 -33.92
N LYS A 914 25.43 29.32 -34.80
CA LYS A 914 25.93 29.84 -36.09
C LYS A 914 24.81 30.18 -37.08
N GLN A 915 23.57 29.79 -36.79
CA GLN A 915 22.42 30.02 -37.66
C GLN A 915 21.68 31.32 -37.32
N TYR A 916 22.00 31.96 -36.20
CA TYR A 916 21.38 33.21 -35.81
C TYR A 916 21.80 34.35 -36.74
N LYS A 917 20.84 34.92 -37.47
CA LYS A 917 21.03 36.04 -38.42
C LYS A 917 20.23 37.29 -38.03
N GLY A 918 20.10 37.59 -36.74
CA GLY A 918 19.33 38.74 -36.26
C GLY A 918 17.82 38.63 -36.47
N ALA A 919 17.30 37.40 -36.58
CA ALA A 919 15.85 37.15 -36.60
C ALA A 919 15.21 37.52 -35.25
N ALA A 920 13.88 37.67 -35.20
CA ALA A 920 13.16 37.90 -33.94
C ALA A 920 13.55 36.81 -32.93
N ALA A 921 13.96 37.20 -31.72
CA ALA A 921 14.44 36.22 -30.77
C ALA A 921 13.38 35.15 -30.46
N PRO A 922 13.84 33.94 -30.09
CA PRO A 922 12.96 32.95 -29.53
C PRO A 922 12.17 33.55 -28.36
N ALA A 923 10.90 33.16 -28.21
CA ALA A 923 10.14 33.50 -27.01
C ALA A 923 10.93 33.06 -25.76
N VAL A 924 10.93 33.88 -24.71
CA VAL A 924 11.52 33.54 -23.41
C VAL A 924 10.95 32.19 -22.97
N LYS A 925 11.78 31.16 -23.01
CA LYS A 925 11.40 29.82 -22.58
C LYS A 925 11.79 29.68 -21.11
N TYR A 926 10.80 29.27 -20.32
CA TYR A 926 11.02 28.74 -18.98
C TYR A 926 11.54 27.32 -19.19
N TYR A 927 12.85 27.13 -19.11
CA TYR A 927 13.48 25.82 -19.28
C TYR A 927 13.43 25.00 -18.01
#